data_AF-A0A0B7JUV7-F1
#
_entry.id   AF-A0A0B7JUV7-F1
#
_cell.length_a   1.000
_cell.length_b   1.000
_cell.length_c   1.000
_cell.angle_alpha   90.00
_cell.angle_beta   90.00
_cell.angle_gamma   90.00
#
_symmetry.space_group_name_H-M   'P 1'
#
loop_
_entity.id
_entity.type
_entity.pdbx_description
1 polymer ?
#
loop_
_entity_poly.entity_id
_entity_poly.type
_entity_poly.pdbx_seq_one_letter_code
_entity_poly.pdbx_strand_id
1 'polypeptide(L)'
;MPQVKSIWPVSLIPAPDPEIRWTGQGADLSKISSLDAESVYAPHHMTQVDKLHEKGYKGNGTRIAIVDTGVDYNHPALGGCFGPGCLVSFGTDLVGDDYNGSNMPIPDDDPFDTCIGHGTHVAGIIAAQTNPLGFIGAAPEVELGMYRVFGCADSVGTDVLIAAFIQAYKDGADIITASIGGLNGFEEEPWSVVASRIALEGGVPVTIAAGNKGQEGLFYASSAAGGNGVMGIASFDNDDYVSYENDQLVTTPDPNGGFPSYFSSWGPLFELQVKPQFGAPGGGILSTYPTAMGSYAVLSGTSMATPLAASIVALIGQVKGKLDRQLIENALAATAVPNLLSYNGVYPYLAPIPQQGAGLVKAYDAAFAKTLVDTPNISFNDTEFFKSEVNIGITNAGSEPISYKLGHSASVTAFTLYENSVWPESLLMEITDTPASLRFEPETLTLEPGSSATVKIVATPPEGLLAQRIPVYSGFVTLNATNGENLSIPYQGVAGKMRDTIVLEQERSHLTETEDPLMNEVVNGTIFVLPAPEGMEAKNSSFYENKCQVRPFGVLPQMFYLLPMGSPEIRIEVVPLACNGCNATEHLGTTTIGNIAGFPQVYVPPWGYLAPWDGLLNDGTYAPAGTYKFHVRALKIFGDRTKASDYLDVETPAFRIVYAREG
;
A
#
# COMPACT_ATOMS: atom_id res chain seq x y z
N MET A 1 -23.72 -11.77 -18.91
CA MET A 1 -23.41 -12.57 -17.71
C MET A 1 -24.18 -12.01 -16.52
N PRO A 2 -25.29 -12.64 -16.08
CA PRO A 2 -26.18 -12.05 -15.06
C PRO A 2 -25.61 -11.99 -13.63
N GLN A 3 -24.43 -12.59 -13.40
CA GLN A 3 -23.77 -12.69 -12.09
C GLN A 3 -22.60 -11.72 -11.90
N VAL A 4 -22.20 -10.98 -12.95
CA VAL A 4 -21.09 -10.03 -12.88
C VAL A 4 -21.63 -8.71 -12.34
N LYS A 5 -21.21 -8.33 -11.12
CA LYS A 5 -21.59 -7.04 -10.49
C LYS A 5 -20.81 -5.86 -11.06
N SER A 6 -19.55 -6.08 -11.43
CA SER A 6 -18.60 -5.07 -11.88
C SER A 6 -17.40 -5.71 -12.57
N ILE A 7 -16.72 -4.95 -13.42
CA ILE A 7 -15.51 -5.33 -14.16
C ILE A 7 -14.49 -4.22 -13.95
N TRP A 8 -13.24 -4.59 -13.73
CA TRP A 8 -12.13 -3.65 -13.56
C TRP A 8 -10.98 -4.03 -14.48
N PRO A 9 -10.19 -3.05 -14.95
CA PRO A 9 -8.94 -3.35 -15.65
C PRO A 9 -7.96 -4.04 -14.70
N VAL A 10 -7.16 -4.96 -15.24
CA VAL A 10 -6.02 -5.53 -14.51
C VAL A 10 -4.90 -4.50 -14.52
N SER A 11 -4.37 -4.20 -13.34
CA SER A 11 -3.19 -3.36 -13.17
C SER A 11 -1.98 -4.23 -12.90
N LEU A 12 -0.81 -3.83 -13.41
CA LEU A 12 0.45 -4.50 -13.11
C LEU A 12 1.09 -3.90 -11.88
N ILE A 13 1.52 -4.76 -10.97
CA ILE A 13 2.30 -4.41 -9.77
C ILE A 13 3.72 -4.94 -9.98
N PRO A 14 4.76 -4.10 -9.85
CA PRO A 14 6.14 -4.55 -9.98
C PRO A 14 6.51 -5.51 -8.84
N ALA A 15 7.48 -6.37 -9.11
CA ALA A 15 8.11 -7.20 -8.10
C ALA A 15 8.72 -6.32 -6.98
N PRO A 16 8.75 -6.81 -5.73
CA PRO A 16 9.40 -6.08 -4.65
C PRO A 16 10.87 -5.77 -4.96
N ASP A 17 11.26 -4.51 -4.80
CA ASP A 17 12.64 -4.02 -5.00
C ASP A 17 13.21 -3.52 -3.66
N PRO A 18 13.62 -4.43 -2.76
CA PRO A 18 14.20 -4.05 -1.48
C PRO A 18 15.63 -3.53 -1.65
N GLU A 19 16.09 -2.71 -0.70
CA GLU A 19 17.51 -2.35 -0.63
C GLU A 19 18.31 -3.58 -0.17
N ILE A 20 19.12 -4.17 -1.06
CA ILE A 20 20.03 -5.26 -0.72
C ILE A 20 21.35 -4.69 -0.20
N ARG A 21 21.60 -4.81 1.11
CA ARG A 21 22.86 -4.36 1.72
C ARG A 21 23.97 -5.41 1.65
N TRP A 22 23.59 -6.67 1.74
CA TRP A 22 24.51 -7.80 1.68
C TRP A 22 23.79 -9.09 1.29
N THR A 23 24.49 -9.98 0.58
CA THR A 23 24.13 -11.39 0.43
C THR A 23 25.31 -12.25 0.83
N GLY A 24 25.06 -13.47 1.30
CA GLY A 24 26.11 -14.44 1.64
C GLY A 24 26.87 -14.98 0.43
N GLN A 25 26.70 -14.39 -0.76
CA GLN A 25 27.41 -14.80 -1.95
C GLN A 25 28.91 -14.54 -1.78
N GLY A 26 29.70 -15.60 -1.88
CA GLY A 26 31.16 -15.55 -1.69
C GLY A 26 31.61 -15.53 -0.22
N ALA A 27 30.68 -15.53 0.74
CA ALA A 27 31.00 -15.62 2.16
C ALA A 27 31.31 -17.08 2.57
N ASP A 28 32.28 -17.26 3.46
CA ASP A 28 32.52 -18.55 4.12
C ASP A 28 31.63 -18.65 5.36
N LEU A 29 30.40 -19.11 5.17
CA LEU A 29 29.40 -19.22 6.25
C LEU A 29 29.84 -20.13 7.42
N SER A 30 30.86 -20.98 7.21
CA SER A 30 31.43 -21.82 8.27
C SER A 30 32.34 -21.05 9.23
N LYS A 31 32.83 -19.88 8.80
CA LYS A 31 33.70 -19.02 9.59
C LYS A 31 32.96 -17.95 10.36
N ILE A 32 31.76 -17.58 9.92
CA ILE A 32 30.94 -16.57 10.61
C ILE A 32 30.64 -17.11 12.01
N SER A 33 31.20 -16.48 13.05
CA SER A 33 30.74 -16.70 14.41
C SER A 33 29.27 -16.32 14.45
N SER A 34 28.42 -17.18 15.04
CA SER A 34 27.04 -16.81 15.34
C SER A 34 27.01 -15.40 15.93
N LEU A 35 25.96 -14.62 15.67
CA LEU A 35 25.63 -13.49 16.54
C LEU A 35 25.91 -13.94 17.98
N ASP A 36 26.76 -13.20 18.71
CA ASP A 36 27.30 -13.63 20.00
C ASP A 36 26.19 -14.27 20.83
N ALA A 37 26.46 -15.36 21.56
CA ALA A 37 25.41 -16.05 22.33
C ALA A 37 24.73 -15.15 23.40
N GLU A 38 25.30 -13.96 23.66
CA GLU A 38 24.74 -12.89 24.49
C GLU A 38 24.07 -11.75 23.69
N SER A 39 24.23 -11.65 22.36
CA SER A 39 23.56 -10.65 21.53
C SER A 39 22.17 -11.13 21.12
N VAL A 40 21.15 -10.44 21.63
CA VAL A 40 19.76 -10.69 21.25
C VAL A 40 19.57 -10.14 19.83
N TYR A 41 18.99 -10.95 18.93
CA TYR A 41 18.61 -10.51 17.59
C TYR A 41 17.70 -9.27 17.69
N ALA A 42 18.24 -8.10 17.31
CA ALA A 42 17.64 -6.79 17.58
C ALA A 42 16.15 -6.66 17.20
N PRO A 43 15.68 -7.16 16.04
CA PRO A 43 14.26 -7.09 15.69
C PRO A 43 13.34 -7.75 16.73
N HIS A 44 13.77 -8.83 17.38
CA HIS A 44 13.00 -9.49 18.44
C HIS A 44 12.99 -8.69 19.73
N HIS A 45 14.12 -8.09 20.12
CA HIS A 45 14.20 -7.25 21.31
C HIS A 45 13.37 -5.96 21.14
N MET A 46 13.52 -5.28 19.99
CA MET A 46 12.76 -4.08 19.63
C MET A 46 11.26 -4.30 19.73
N THR A 47 10.78 -5.49 19.36
CA THR A 47 9.36 -5.84 19.34
C THR A 47 8.91 -6.68 20.53
N GLN A 48 9.79 -7.00 21.48
CA GLN A 48 9.53 -7.85 22.64
C GLN A 48 9.08 -9.30 22.30
N VAL A 49 9.46 -9.80 21.11
CA VAL A 49 9.23 -11.20 20.71
C VAL A 49 10.06 -12.16 21.56
N ASP A 50 11.27 -11.75 21.94
CA ASP A 50 12.15 -12.46 22.87
C ASP A 50 11.44 -12.82 24.19
N LYS A 51 10.71 -11.88 24.79
CA LYS A 51 9.93 -12.10 26.03
C LYS A 51 8.80 -13.12 25.84
N LEU A 52 8.23 -13.23 24.64
CA LEU A 52 7.23 -14.24 24.32
C LEU A 52 7.86 -15.62 24.13
N HIS A 53 9.02 -15.68 23.47
CA HIS A 53 9.82 -16.91 23.32
C HIS A 53 10.27 -17.47 24.67
N GLU A 54 10.70 -16.63 25.60
CA GLU A 54 11.04 -17.02 26.98
C GLU A 54 9.87 -17.69 27.73
N LYS A 55 8.64 -17.33 27.37
CA LYS A 55 7.41 -17.94 27.90
C LYS A 55 6.93 -19.17 27.11
N GLY A 56 7.64 -19.55 26.04
CA GLY A 56 7.32 -20.69 25.19
C GLY A 56 6.27 -20.40 24.10
N TYR A 57 5.93 -19.14 23.85
CA TYR A 57 5.08 -18.78 22.71
C TYR A 57 5.93 -18.61 21.47
N LYS A 58 5.69 -19.45 20.46
CA LYS A 58 6.50 -19.56 19.23
C LYS A 58 5.67 -19.76 17.96
N GLY A 59 4.34 -19.64 18.06
CA GLY A 59 3.40 -19.67 16.93
C GLY A 59 2.76 -21.03 16.63
N ASN A 60 3.03 -22.06 17.44
CA ASN A 60 2.49 -23.41 17.22
C ASN A 60 0.96 -23.41 17.04
N GLY A 61 0.49 -24.16 16.04
CA GLY A 61 -0.92 -24.32 15.70
C GLY A 61 -1.51 -23.17 14.88
N THR A 62 -0.68 -22.26 14.37
CA THR A 62 -1.09 -21.18 13.47
C THR A 62 -0.54 -21.42 12.07
N ARG A 63 -1.37 -21.21 11.05
CA ARG A 63 -1.00 -21.30 9.62
C ARG A 63 -0.86 -19.91 9.02
N ILE A 64 0.34 -19.55 8.57
CA ILE A 64 0.62 -18.25 7.93
C ILE A 64 0.85 -18.46 6.43
N ALA A 65 -0.02 -17.88 5.61
CA ALA A 65 0.13 -17.85 4.16
C ALA A 65 0.89 -16.59 3.73
N ILE A 66 1.95 -16.80 2.96
CA ILE A 66 2.79 -15.75 2.36
C ILE A 66 2.42 -15.66 0.88
N VAL A 67 2.07 -14.46 0.42
CA VAL A 67 1.88 -14.17 -1.02
C VAL A 67 3.08 -13.35 -1.49
N ASP A 68 3.98 -13.96 -2.27
CA ASP A 68 5.30 -13.40 -2.58
C ASP A 68 5.93 -14.02 -3.85
N THR A 69 7.23 -13.85 -4.07
CA THR A 69 7.99 -14.33 -5.24
C THR A 69 8.23 -15.83 -5.27
N GLY A 70 7.85 -16.54 -4.21
CA GLY A 70 8.14 -17.96 -3.97
C GLY A 70 9.19 -18.17 -2.89
N VAL A 71 9.60 -19.41 -2.68
CA VAL A 71 10.48 -19.79 -1.56
C VAL A 71 11.47 -20.89 -1.93
N ASP A 72 12.74 -20.74 -1.56
CA ASP A 72 13.68 -21.85 -1.48
C ASP A 72 13.41 -22.67 -0.20
N TYR A 73 12.39 -23.52 -0.23
CA TYR A 73 12.05 -24.39 0.90
C TYR A 73 13.12 -25.47 1.17
N ASN A 74 14.08 -25.67 0.25
CA ASN A 74 15.23 -26.55 0.47
C ASN A 74 16.29 -25.88 1.38
N HIS A 75 16.15 -24.58 1.66
CA HIS A 75 17.01 -23.87 2.59
C HIS A 75 17.00 -24.56 3.98
N PRO A 76 18.16 -24.91 4.57
CA PRO A 76 18.20 -25.66 5.84
C PRO A 76 17.49 -24.96 7.00
N ALA A 77 17.58 -23.62 7.06
CA ALA A 77 16.86 -22.85 8.07
C ALA A 77 15.34 -22.78 7.83
N LEU A 78 14.82 -23.27 6.70
CA LEU A 78 13.39 -23.37 6.41
C LEU A 78 12.88 -24.82 6.43
N GLY A 79 13.66 -25.74 7.01
CA GLY A 79 13.27 -27.14 7.19
C GLY A 79 13.69 -28.09 6.06
N GLY A 80 14.06 -27.55 4.88
CA GLY A 80 14.65 -28.35 3.81
C GLY A 80 13.66 -29.24 3.03
N CYS A 81 12.36 -28.97 3.12
CA CYS A 81 11.32 -29.70 2.38
C CYS A 81 10.03 -28.88 2.21
N PHE A 82 9.19 -29.32 1.26
CA PHE A 82 7.87 -28.75 0.99
C PHE A 82 6.77 -29.79 1.09
N GLY A 83 5.61 -29.38 1.60
CA GLY A 83 4.39 -30.18 1.69
C GLY A 83 4.07 -30.71 3.09
N PRO A 84 3.07 -31.59 3.23
CA PRO A 84 2.57 -32.03 4.53
C PRO A 84 3.68 -32.58 5.45
N GLY A 85 3.80 -32.00 6.64
CA GLY A 85 4.82 -32.36 7.64
C GLY A 85 6.14 -31.57 7.55
N CYS A 86 6.28 -30.70 6.55
CA CYS A 86 7.37 -29.72 6.46
C CYS A 86 6.99 -28.40 7.14
N LEU A 87 7.97 -27.52 7.36
CA LEU A 87 7.71 -26.16 7.83
C LEU A 87 6.90 -25.37 6.78
N VAL A 88 7.38 -25.37 5.54
CA VAL A 88 6.60 -24.90 4.37
C VAL A 88 5.71 -26.05 3.93
N SER A 89 4.46 -26.05 4.39
CA SER A 89 3.58 -27.23 4.36
C SER A 89 2.50 -27.20 3.29
N PHE A 90 2.18 -26.03 2.76
CA PHE A 90 1.16 -25.82 1.72
C PHE A 90 1.53 -24.63 0.83
N GLY A 91 0.80 -24.44 -0.27
CA GLY A 91 1.12 -23.40 -1.25
C GLY A 91 1.03 -23.88 -2.68
N THR A 92 1.31 -22.99 -3.62
CA THR A 92 1.27 -23.24 -5.07
C THR A 92 1.97 -22.09 -5.80
N ASP A 93 2.45 -22.35 -7.02
CA ASP A 93 2.81 -21.33 -7.99
C ASP A 93 1.59 -20.99 -8.87
N LEU A 94 1.16 -19.73 -8.82
CA LEU A 94 0.02 -19.26 -9.61
C LEU A 94 0.38 -18.85 -11.03
N VAL A 95 1.67 -18.80 -11.39
CA VAL A 95 2.11 -18.08 -12.59
C VAL A 95 3.17 -18.80 -13.42
N GLY A 96 4.08 -19.54 -12.79
CA GLY A 96 5.22 -20.18 -13.43
C GLY A 96 6.36 -19.21 -13.75
N ASP A 97 7.56 -19.76 -14.01
CA ASP A 97 8.81 -19.01 -14.14
C ASP A 97 8.82 -17.95 -15.26
N ASP A 98 8.18 -18.22 -16.40
CA ASP A 98 8.18 -17.34 -17.58
C ASP A 98 7.15 -16.19 -17.49
N TYR A 99 6.39 -16.10 -16.39
CA TYR A 99 5.36 -15.08 -16.24
C TYR A 99 5.97 -13.68 -16.05
N ASN A 100 5.46 -12.70 -16.81
CA ASN A 100 5.95 -11.32 -16.84
C ASN A 100 4.86 -10.27 -16.61
N GLY A 101 3.67 -10.69 -16.17
CA GLY A 101 2.50 -9.83 -15.98
C GLY A 101 1.63 -9.65 -17.23
N SER A 102 2.20 -9.81 -18.43
CA SER A 102 1.50 -9.58 -19.71
C SER A 102 1.17 -10.86 -20.48
N ASN A 103 1.85 -11.97 -20.20
CA ASN A 103 1.52 -13.29 -20.74
C ASN A 103 0.49 -14.01 -19.87
N MET A 104 -0.08 -15.10 -20.39
CA MET A 104 -0.97 -15.96 -19.61
C MET A 104 -0.16 -16.70 -18.54
N PRO A 105 -0.62 -16.75 -17.28
CA PRO A 105 0.02 -17.53 -16.23
C PRO A 105 -0.07 -19.04 -16.52
N ILE A 106 0.96 -19.79 -16.12
CA ILE A 106 1.04 -21.25 -16.19
C ILE A 106 1.27 -21.78 -14.76
N PRO A 107 0.19 -21.98 -13.98
CA PRO A 107 0.29 -22.42 -12.58
C PRO A 107 0.81 -23.86 -12.44
N ASP A 108 1.46 -24.13 -11.31
CA ASP A 108 1.78 -25.47 -10.83
C ASP A 108 1.79 -25.55 -9.28
N ASP A 109 2.00 -26.76 -8.74
CA ASP A 109 1.89 -27.00 -7.29
C ASP A 109 3.18 -26.66 -6.51
N ASP A 110 4.25 -26.17 -7.17
CA ASP A 110 5.58 -26.00 -6.59
C ASP A 110 5.99 -24.52 -6.47
N PRO A 111 5.86 -23.87 -5.29
CA PRO A 111 6.17 -22.45 -5.12
C PRO A 111 7.68 -22.14 -5.03
N PHE A 112 8.53 -22.98 -5.61
CA PHE A 112 9.98 -22.89 -5.49
C PHE A 112 10.54 -21.63 -6.18
N ASP A 113 11.42 -20.89 -5.50
CA ASP A 113 12.08 -19.69 -6.05
C ASP A 113 13.59 -19.76 -5.88
N THR A 114 14.32 -19.54 -6.98
CA THR A 114 15.78 -19.42 -6.99
C THR A 114 16.29 -18.22 -7.80
N CYS A 115 15.39 -17.36 -8.28
CA CYS A 115 15.72 -16.27 -9.18
C CYS A 115 15.50 -14.88 -8.58
N ILE A 116 14.52 -14.70 -7.69
CA ILE A 116 14.28 -13.40 -7.02
C ILE A 116 14.70 -13.46 -5.55
N GLY A 117 14.23 -14.45 -4.80
CA GLY A 117 14.65 -14.72 -3.42
C GLY A 117 13.98 -13.88 -2.34
N HIS A 118 13.17 -12.89 -2.70
CA HIS A 118 12.47 -12.01 -1.75
C HIS A 118 11.54 -12.81 -0.80
N GLY A 119 10.71 -13.71 -1.34
CA GLY A 119 9.81 -14.54 -0.52
C GLY A 119 10.57 -15.52 0.40
N THR A 120 11.79 -15.94 0.03
CA THR A 120 12.67 -16.72 0.91
C THR A 120 13.15 -15.90 2.10
N HIS A 121 13.43 -14.60 1.90
CA HIS A 121 13.80 -13.68 2.99
C HIS A 121 12.65 -13.43 3.94
N VAL A 122 11.46 -13.17 3.39
CA VAL A 122 10.20 -13.03 4.12
C VAL A 122 9.90 -14.27 4.96
N ALA A 123 10.03 -15.49 4.40
CA ALA A 123 9.80 -16.74 5.12
C ALA A 123 10.75 -16.92 6.31
N GLY A 124 12.02 -16.51 6.20
CA GLY A 124 12.99 -16.59 7.29
C GLY A 124 12.68 -15.66 8.46
N ILE A 125 12.15 -14.46 8.19
CA ILE A 125 11.74 -13.52 9.25
C ILE A 125 10.63 -14.15 10.10
N ILE A 126 9.74 -14.90 9.45
CA ILE A 126 8.65 -15.60 10.14
C ILE A 126 9.16 -16.81 10.90
N ALA A 127 9.82 -17.74 10.22
CA ALA A 127 10.02 -19.08 10.80
C ALA A 127 11.40 -19.71 10.56
N ALA A 128 12.46 -18.90 10.36
CA ALA A 128 13.80 -19.46 10.32
C ALA A 128 14.09 -20.32 11.58
N GLN A 129 14.54 -21.54 11.34
CA GLN A 129 14.98 -22.47 12.36
C GLN A 129 16.41 -22.11 12.80
N THR A 130 16.88 -22.75 13.88
CA THR A 130 18.26 -22.59 14.34
C THR A 130 19.24 -22.82 13.20
N ASN A 131 20.14 -21.85 12.99
CA ASN A 131 21.03 -21.82 11.85
C ASN A 131 22.40 -21.23 12.21
N PRO A 132 23.41 -21.35 11.32
CA PRO A 132 24.77 -20.90 11.60
C PRO A 132 24.92 -19.41 11.94
N LEU A 133 24.01 -18.54 11.50
CA LEU A 133 24.09 -17.10 11.76
C LEU A 133 23.50 -16.69 13.12
N GLY A 134 22.90 -17.61 13.87
CA GLY A 134 22.48 -17.39 15.26
C GLY A 134 21.15 -16.65 15.44
N PHE A 135 20.41 -16.34 14.37
CA PHE A 135 19.04 -15.84 14.46
C PHE A 135 18.01 -16.96 14.28
N ILE A 136 16.78 -16.73 14.72
CA ILE A 136 15.61 -17.57 14.42
C ILE A 136 14.45 -16.65 13.99
N GLY A 137 13.45 -17.19 13.31
CA GLY A 137 12.24 -16.44 12.97
C GLY A 137 11.42 -16.07 14.21
N ALA A 138 10.53 -15.09 14.07
CA ALA A 138 9.71 -14.60 15.16
C ALA A 138 8.63 -15.61 15.62
N ALA A 139 8.15 -16.47 14.74
CA ALA A 139 7.19 -17.53 15.03
C ALA A 139 7.66 -18.87 14.42
N PRO A 140 8.73 -19.50 14.95
CA PRO A 140 9.39 -20.64 14.31
C PRO A 140 8.60 -21.96 14.35
N GLU A 141 7.48 -22.02 15.09
CA GLU A 141 6.64 -23.22 15.21
C GLU A 141 5.33 -23.12 14.41
N VAL A 142 5.17 -22.11 13.56
CA VAL A 142 4.00 -22.00 12.65
C VAL A 142 4.08 -23.02 11.52
N GLU A 143 2.95 -23.24 10.85
CA GLU A 143 2.92 -23.83 9.51
C GLU A 143 2.97 -22.70 8.47
N LEU A 144 3.94 -22.73 7.56
CA LEU A 144 4.05 -21.76 6.47
C LEU A 144 3.37 -22.27 5.20
N GLY A 145 2.62 -21.37 4.55
CA GLY A 145 2.15 -21.52 3.20
C GLY A 145 2.83 -20.53 2.26
N MET A 146 3.21 -20.94 1.05
CA MET A 146 3.76 -20.01 0.04
C MET A 146 2.91 -19.99 -1.24
N TYR A 147 2.42 -18.81 -1.60
CA TYR A 147 1.70 -18.55 -2.84
C TYR A 147 2.58 -17.70 -3.72
N ARG A 148 3.25 -18.34 -4.68
CA ARG A 148 4.13 -17.67 -5.63
C ARG A 148 3.27 -16.98 -6.69
N VAL A 149 3.46 -15.66 -6.83
CA VAL A 149 2.68 -14.82 -7.77
C VAL A 149 3.54 -14.11 -8.80
N PHE A 150 4.86 -14.23 -8.70
CA PHE A 150 5.80 -13.72 -9.69
C PHE A 150 6.53 -14.87 -10.38
N GLY A 151 6.71 -14.74 -11.70
CA GLY A 151 7.73 -15.50 -12.41
C GLY A 151 9.13 -14.96 -12.07
N CYS A 152 10.13 -15.31 -12.85
CA CYS A 152 11.47 -14.72 -12.74
C CYS A 152 11.59 -13.35 -13.43
N ALA A 153 10.46 -12.74 -13.80
CA ALA A 153 10.34 -11.41 -14.37
C ALA A 153 9.59 -10.45 -13.43
N ASP A 154 9.49 -9.19 -13.83
CA ASP A 154 9.40 -8.08 -12.87
C ASP A 154 7.98 -7.63 -12.50
N SER A 155 6.89 -8.27 -12.93
CA SER A 155 5.54 -7.78 -12.59
C SER A 155 4.46 -8.85 -12.51
N VAL A 156 3.40 -8.53 -11.76
CA VAL A 156 2.21 -9.37 -11.55
C VAL A 156 0.92 -8.60 -11.77
N GLY A 157 -0.10 -9.25 -12.35
CA GLY A 157 -1.44 -8.70 -12.45
C GLY A 157 -2.19 -8.70 -11.12
N THR A 158 -3.00 -7.67 -10.86
CA THR A 158 -3.87 -7.61 -9.67
C THR A 158 -4.88 -8.75 -9.59
N ASP A 159 -5.25 -9.34 -10.73
CA ASP A 159 -6.09 -10.54 -10.80
C ASP A 159 -5.41 -11.78 -10.21
N VAL A 160 -4.11 -11.97 -10.46
CA VAL A 160 -3.30 -13.04 -9.85
C VAL A 160 -3.18 -12.82 -8.33
N LEU A 161 -2.92 -11.59 -7.88
CA LEU A 161 -2.86 -11.25 -6.46
C LEU A 161 -4.19 -11.55 -5.74
N ILE A 162 -5.31 -11.16 -6.37
CA ILE A 162 -6.66 -11.50 -5.88
C ILE A 162 -6.86 -13.01 -5.81
N ALA A 163 -6.46 -13.75 -6.84
CA ALA A 163 -6.57 -15.21 -6.87
C ALA A 163 -5.76 -15.87 -5.76
N ALA A 164 -4.52 -15.41 -5.50
CA ALA A 164 -3.66 -15.91 -4.43
C ALA A 164 -4.27 -15.69 -3.05
N PHE A 165 -4.81 -14.51 -2.77
CA PHE A 165 -5.49 -14.22 -1.49
C PHE A 165 -6.72 -15.10 -1.28
N ILE A 166 -7.53 -15.28 -2.33
CA ILE A 166 -8.71 -16.16 -2.28
C ILE A 166 -8.28 -17.62 -2.07
N GLN A 167 -7.20 -18.06 -2.71
CA GLN A 167 -6.69 -19.43 -2.58
C GLN A 167 -6.14 -19.66 -1.17
N ALA A 168 -5.30 -18.75 -0.66
CA ALA A 168 -4.79 -18.79 0.72
C ALA A 168 -5.90 -18.87 1.76
N TYR A 169 -6.96 -18.08 1.60
CA TYR A 169 -8.13 -18.13 2.46
C TYR A 169 -8.85 -19.49 2.39
N LYS A 170 -9.07 -20.03 1.18
CA LYS A 170 -9.73 -21.34 0.97
C LYS A 170 -8.92 -22.50 1.52
N ASP A 171 -7.60 -22.41 1.45
CA ASP A 171 -6.68 -23.43 1.96
C ASP A 171 -6.55 -23.38 3.48
N GLY A 172 -7.27 -22.47 4.14
CA GLY A 172 -7.41 -22.40 5.59
C GLY A 172 -6.24 -21.70 6.28
N ALA A 173 -5.68 -20.66 5.66
CA ALA A 173 -4.73 -19.78 6.32
C ALA A 173 -5.38 -19.05 7.49
N ASP A 174 -4.71 -19.04 8.65
CA ASP A 174 -5.12 -18.28 9.82
C ASP A 174 -4.68 -16.82 9.73
N ILE A 175 -3.60 -16.55 9.00
CA ILE A 175 -3.06 -15.21 8.73
C ILE A 175 -2.60 -15.18 7.27
N ILE A 176 -2.86 -14.09 6.55
CA ILE A 176 -2.32 -13.85 5.20
C ILE A 176 -1.40 -12.64 5.26
N THR A 177 -0.17 -12.79 4.79
CA THR A 177 0.80 -11.70 4.69
C THR A 177 1.29 -11.51 3.26
N ALA A 178 1.41 -10.27 2.82
CA ALA A 178 1.93 -9.93 1.50
C ALA A 178 2.89 -8.75 1.56
N SER A 179 4.12 -8.98 1.12
CA SER A 179 5.16 -7.97 1.03
C SER A 179 5.24 -7.42 -0.40
N ILE A 180 4.07 -7.08 -0.96
CA ILE A 180 3.85 -6.66 -2.34
C ILE A 180 2.94 -5.44 -2.34
N GLY A 181 3.16 -4.51 -3.26
CA GLY A 181 2.19 -3.46 -3.53
C GLY A 181 2.70 -2.41 -4.49
N GLY A 182 1.83 -1.47 -4.81
CA GLY A 182 2.10 -0.32 -5.67
C GLY A 182 1.24 0.86 -5.24
N LEU A 183 1.55 2.07 -5.67
CA LEU A 183 0.75 3.24 -5.32
C LEU A 183 -0.73 3.05 -5.73
N ASN A 184 -1.68 3.18 -4.79
CA ASN A 184 -3.11 3.22 -5.14
C ASN A 184 -3.94 4.17 -4.27
N GLY A 185 -3.71 4.30 -2.96
CA GLY A 185 -4.31 5.36 -2.14
C GLY A 185 -5.84 5.35 -1.96
N PHE A 186 -6.57 4.39 -2.55
CA PHE A 186 -8.03 4.22 -2.42
C PHE A 186 -8.37 2.86 -1.80
N GLU A 187 -9.33 2.81 -0.88
CA GLU A 187 -9.70 1.56 -0.20
C GLU A 187 -10.61 0.65 -1.05
N GLU A 188 -11.29 1.22 -2.04
CA GLU A 188 -12.27 0.54 -2.89
C GLU A 188 -11.67 -0.10 -4.15
N GLU A 189 -10.35 -0.03 -4.32
CA GLU A 189 -9.69 -0.73 -5.42
C GLU A 189 -9.84 -2.26 -5.29
N PRO A 190 -9.89 -3.01 -6.41
CA PRO A 190 -10.33 -4.41 -6.42
C PRO A 190 -9.59 -5.34 -5.45
N TRP A 191 -8.28 -5.19 -5.31
CA TRP A 191 -7.49 -6.05 -4.42
C TRP A 191 -7.72 -5.71 -2.95
N SER A 192 -7.77 -4.41 -2.60
CA SER A 192 -8.16 -3.90 -1.28
C SER A 192 -9.53 -4.40 -0.87
N VAL A 193 -10.51 -4.42 -1.77
CA VAL A 193 -11.86 -4.94 -1.47
C VAL A 193 -11.82 -6.42 -1.12
N VAL A 194 -11.03 -7.23 -1.84
CA VAL A 194 -10.89 -8.67 -1.56
C VAL A 194 -10.18 -8.89 -0.23
N ALA A 195 -9.06 -8.20 0.01
CA ALA A 195 -8.33 -8.26 1.27
C ALA A 195 -9.20 -7.81 2.46
N SER A 196 -9.99 -6.75 2.29
CA SER A 196 -10.93 -6.24 3.30
C SER A 196 -12.01 -7.26 3.63
N ARG A 197 -12.58 -7.95 2.64
CA ARG A 197 -13.59 -9.00 2.89
C ARG A 197 -13.00 -10.19 3.62
N ILE A 198 -11.80 -10.63 3.24
CA ILE A 198 -11.10 -11.70 3.98
C ILE A 198 -10.86 -11.29 5.44
N ALA A 199 -10.44 -10.05 5.68
CA ALA A 199 -10.19 -9.54 7.01
C ALA A 199 -11.47 -9.37 7.85
N LEU A 200 -12.47 -8.70 7.31
CA LEU A 200 -13.67 -8.30 8.04
C LEU A 200 -14.73 -9.40 8.12
N GLU A 201 -15.00 -10.07 7.00
CA GLU A 201 -16.03 -11.11 6.92
C GLU A 201 -15.44 -12.50 7.22
N GLY A 202 -14.22 -12.76 6.74
CA GLY A 202 -13.50 -14.01 7.00
C GLY A 202 -12.86 -14.08 8.38
N GLY A 203 -12.66 -12.93 9.05
CA GLY A 203 -12.02 -12.85 10.36
C GLY A 203 -10.52 -13.16 10.37
N VAL A 204 -9.89 -13.25 9.20
CA VAL A 204 -8.48 -13.61 9.03
C VAL A 204 -7.61 -12.35 9.09
N PRO A 205 -6.67 -12.21 10.04
CA PRO A 205 -5.68 -11.15 9.99
C PRO A 205 -4.93 -11.09 8.65
N VAL A 206 -4.90 -9.90 8.06
CA VAL A 206 -4.18 -9.62 6.81
C VAL A 206 -3.16 -8.52 7.07
N THR A 207 -1.88 -8.78 6.79
CA THR A 207 -0.79 -7.80 6.90
C THR A 207 -0.19 -7.51 5.53
N ILE A 208 -0.10 -6.22 5.16
CA ILE A 208 0.44 -5.81 3.86
C ILE A 208 1.44 -4.66 4.06
N ALA A 209 2.54 -4.70 3.32
CA ALA A 209 3.58 -3.68 3.36
C ALA A 209 3.03 -2.29 2.97
N ALA A 210 3.37 -1.26 3.75
CA ALA A 210 2.90 0.10 3.48
C ALA A 210 3.47 0.71 2.19
N GLY A 211 4.62 0.19 1.70
CA GLY A 211 5.34 0.66 0.52
C GLY A 211 6.68 1.31 0.85
N ASN A 212 7.53 1.49 -0.17
CA ASN A 212 8.90 2.02 -0.03
C ASN A 212 9.07 3.37 -0.76
N LYS A 213 8.04 4.23 -0.74
CA LYS A 213 7.98 5.53 -1.43
C LYS A 213 7.83 6.69 -0.45
N GLY A 214 8.39 6.57 0.75
CA GLY A 214 8.33 7.60 1.79
C GLY A 214 8.85 8.96 1.34
N GLN A 215 9.74 8.98 0.33
CA GLN A 215 10.27 10.21 -0.24
C GLN A 215 9.30 11.00 -1.10
N GLU A 216 8.20 10.39 -1.51
CA GLU A 216 7.12 11.04 -2.27
C GLU A 216 6.17 11.82 -1.36
N GLY A 217 6.28 11.63 -0.04
CA GLY A 217 5.51 12.34 0.97
C GLY A 217 4.14 11.73 1.27
N LEU A 218 3.23 12.57 1.73
CA LEU A 218 1.86 12.18 2.12
C LEU A 218 1.04 11.63 0.95
N PHE A 219 0.00 10.84 1.27
CA PHE A 219 -0.94 10.24 0.31
C PHE A 219 -0.31 9.24 -0.67
N TYR A 220 0.76 8.56 -0.24
CA TYR A 220 1.51 7.60 -1.05
C TYR A 220 1.36 6.15 -0.55
N ALA A 221 0.23 5.87 0.10
CA ALA A 221 -0.09 4.56 0.64
C ALA A 221 -0.19 3.49 -0.46
N SER A 222 0.33 2.31 -0.16
CA SER A 222 0.31 1.16 -1.06
C SER A 222 -1.08 0.54 -1.22
N SER A 223 -1.31 -0.01 -2.42
CA SER A 223 -2.43 -0.85 -2.82
C SER A 223 -2.59 -2.04 -1.89
N ALA A 224 -3.83 -2.47 -1.67
CA ALA A 224 -4.28 -3.45 -0.67
C ALA A 224 -3.94 -3.16 0.80
N ALA A 225 -2.80 -2.53 1.11
CA ALA A 225 -2.49 -2.04 2.46
C ALA A 225 -3.52 -1.01 2.92
N GLY A 226 -4.13 -0.28 1.99
CA GLY A 226 -5.27 0.62 2.21
C GLY A 226 -6.58 -0.06 2.60
N GLY A 227 -6.72 -1.37 2.43
CA GLY A 227 -7.96 -2.10 2.72
C GLY A 227 -8.47 -1.90 4.15
N ASN A 228 -9.80 -1.89 4.30
CA ASN A 228 -10.47 -1.81 5.59
C ASN A 228 -10.32 -3.13 6.36
N GLY A 229 -9.88 -3.06 7.61
CA GLY A 229 -9.53 -4.23 8.43
C GLY A 229 -8.19 -4.90 8.07
N VAL A 230 -7.52 -4.45 7.01
CA VAL A 230 -6.15 -4.85 6.67
C VAL A 230 -5.17 -4.04 7.53
N MET A 231 -4.13 -4.69 8.04
CA MET A 231 -3.06 -4.04 8.78
C MET A 231 -1.92 -3.66 7.82
N GLY A 232 -1.87 -2.39 7.44
CA GLY A 232 -0.77 -1.80 6.68
C GLY A 232 0.44 -1.56 7.60
N ILE A 233 1.61 -2.08 7.24
CA ILE A 233 2.78 -2.13 8.11
C ILE A 233 3.87 -1.17 7.65
N ALA A 234 4.21 -0.20 8.50
CA ALA A 234 5.34 0.71 8.32
C ALA A 234 6.68 0.02 8.65
N SER A 235 7.77 0.56 8.12
CA SER A 235 9.13 0.11 8.46
C SER A 235 9.76 1.02 9.50
N PHE A 236 10.46 0.40 10.45
CA PHE A 236 11.39 1.04 11.37
C PHE A 236 12.81 0.52 11.11
N ASP A 237 13.81 1.37 11.27
CA ASP A 237 15.20 0.95 11.14
C ASP A 237 15.60 0.09 12.33
N ASN A 238 16.31 -1.01 12.07
CA ASN A 238 16.79 -1.91 13.10
C ASN A 238 17.75 -1.18 14.05
N ASP A 239 17.74 -1.53 15.34
CA ASP A 239 18.65 -0.95 16.34
C ASP A 239 20.12 -1.20 15.99
N ASP A 240 20.40 -2.30 15.29
CA ASP A 240 21.74 -2.67 14.84
C ASP A 240 21.88 -2.61 13.32
N TYR A 241 22.96 -1.97 12.87
CA TYR A 241 23.49 -2.06 11.53
C TYR A 241 24.29 -3.37 11.40
N VAL A 242 23.87 -4.24 10.46
CA VAL A 242 24.51 -5.52 10.18
C VAL A 242 25.39 -5.40 8.92
N SER A 243 26.69 -5.62 9.06
CA SER A 243 27.65 -5.65 7.94
C SER A 243 28.42 -6.97 7.89
N TYR A 244 29.07 -7.24 6.75
CA TYR A 244 29.98 -8.37 6.58
C TYR A 244 31.41 -7.85 6.37
N GLU A 245 32.29 -8.13 7.33
CA GLU A 245 33.66 -7.62 7.36
C GLU A 245 34.62 -8.72 7.83
N ASN A 246 35.77 -8.90 7.15
CA ASN A 246 36.81 -9.87 7.52
C ASN A 246 36.29 -11.29 7.77
N ASP A 247 35.41 -11.77 6.89
CA ASP A 247 34.75 -13.08 7.00
C ASP A 247 33.84 -13.27 8.22
N GLN A 248 33.34 -12.18 8.81
CA GLN A 248 32.44 -12.18 9.96
C GLN A 248 31.25 -11.24 9.72
N LEU A 249 30.11 -11.55 10.34
CA LEU A 249 29.05 -10.57 10.51
C LEU A 249 29.38 -9.67 11.70
N VAL A 250 29.26 -8.36 11.49
CA VAL A 250 29.49 -7.34 12.52
C VAL A 250 28.20 -6.58 12.72
N THR A 251 27.80 -6.44 13.98
CA THR A 251 26.65 -5.64 14.39
C THR A 251 27.14 -4.41 15.14
N THR A 252 26.75 -3.23 14.67
CA THR A 252 27.03 -1.95 15.33
C THR A 252 25.74 -1.17 15.52
N PRO A 253 25.59 -0.35 16.57
CA PRO A 253 24.39 0.46 16.75
C PRO A 253 24.10 1.34 15.52
N ASP A 254 22.88 1.29 15.01
CA ASP A 254 22.41 2.15 13.92
C ASP A 254 22.00 3.52 14.51
N PRO A 255 22.54 4.66 14.01
CA PRO A 255 22.11 5.99 14.47
C PRO A 255 20.62 6.29 14.23
N ASN A 256 19.97 5.59 13.29
CA ASN A 256 18.54 5.68 13.01
C ASN A 256 17.72 4.56 13.67
N GLY A 257 18.37 3.68 14.44
CA GLY A 257 17.74 2.54 15.09
C GLY A 257 16.53 2.91 15.94
N GLY A 258 15.43 2.20 15.73
CA GLY A 258 14.18 2.40 16.46
C GLY A 258 13.30 3.55 15.94
N PHE A 259 13.74 4.30 14.92
CA PHE A 259 12.92 5.33 14.27
C PHE A 259 12.28 4.82 12.97
N PRO A 260 11.19 5.46 12.48
CA PRO A 260 10.60 5.11 11.20
C PRO A 260 11.63 5.21 10.06
N SER A 261 11.69 4.19 9.21
CA SER A 261 12.60 4.18 8.06
C SER A 261 12.19 5.25 7.06
N TYR A 262 13.16 5.99 6.52
CA TYR A 262 12.90 7.11 5.61
C TYR A 262 12.15 6.73 4.33
N PHE A 263 12.34 5.49 3.85
CA PHE A 263 11.68 4.97 2.66
C PHE A 263 10.25 4.51 2.92
N SER A 264 9.81 4.32 4.17
CA SER A 264 8.47 3.80 4.46
C SER A 264 7.42 4.76 3.90
N SER A 265 6.54 4.28 3.02
CA SER A 265 5.48 5.07 2.40
C SER A 265 4.52 5.67 3.45
N TRP A 266 4.04 6.88 3.17
CA TRP A 266 3.18 7.61 4.09
C TRP A 266 1.73 7.56 3.62
N GLY A 267 0.81 7.42 4.56
CA GLY A 267 -0.59 7.71 4.31
C GLY A 267 -0.86 9.22 4.31
N PRO A 268 -2.10 9.63 4.64
CA PRO A 268 -3.28 8.77 4.75
C PRO A 268 -3.73 8.26 3.37
N LEU A 269 -4.86 7.58 3.30
CA LEU A 269 -5.54 7.37 2.01
C LEU A 269 -6.17 8.68 1.53
N PHE A 270 -6.55 8.77 0.24
CA PHE A 270 -7.22 9.96 -0.31
C PHE A 270 -8.54 10.26 0.41
N GLU A 271 -9.21 9.23 0.93
CA GLU A 271 -10.47 9.33 1.70
C GLU A 271 -10.24 9.37 3.22
N LEU A 272 -9.00 9.64 3.63
CA LEU A 272 -8.56 9.97 4.99
C LEU A 272 -8.67 8.84 6.02
N GLN A 273 -8.73 7.58 5.58
CA GLN A 273 -8.45 6.43 6.41
C GLN A 273 -6.99 6.50 6.91
N VAL A 274 -6.79 6.09 8.17
CA VAL A 274 -5.46 6.05 8.79
C VAL A 274 -4.68 4.86 8.25
N LYS A 275 -3.55 5.17 7.59
CA LYS A 275 -2.55 4.21 7.15
C LYS A 275 -1.15 4.83 7.31
N PRO A 276 -0.12 4.03 7.62
CA PRO A 276 -0.17 2.63 8.06
C PRO A 276 -0.86 2.48 9.44
N GLN A 277 -1.19 1.25 9.85
CA GLN A 277 -1.78 0.98 11.17
C GLN A 277 -0.75 1.17 12.29
N PHE A 278 0.45 0.64 12.09
CA PHE A 278 1.62 0.68 12.99
C PHE A 278 2.84 0.17 12.20
N GLY A 279 4.01 0.05 12.82
CA GLY A 279 5.20 -0.48 12.16
C GLY A 279 6.01 -1.48 12.99
N ALA A 280 6.91 -2.15 12.28
CA ALA A 280 7.86 -3.11 12.83
C ALA A 280 9.26 -2.90 12.18
N PRO A 281 10.32 -3.49 12.74
CA PRO A 281 11.65 -3.44 12.14
C PRO A 281 11.65 -3.97 10.71
N GLY A 282 12.11 -3.15 9.76
CA GLY A 282 12.17 -3.46 8.33
C GLY A 282 13.41 -2.90 7.63
N GLY A 283 14.18 -2.01 8.26
CA GLY A 283 15.47 -1.54 7.73
C GLY A 283 16.63 -2.40 8.22
N GLY A 284 17.47 -2.92 7.31
CA GLY A 284 18.69 -3.66 7.68
C GLY A 284 18.46 -5.03 8.33
N ILE A 285 17.47 -5.79 7.85
CA ILE A 285 17.08 -7.07 8.44
C ILE A 285 17.85 -8.25 7.84
N LEU A 286 18.61 -8.95 8.67
CA LEU A 286 19.24 -10.22 8.32
C LEU A 286 18.19 -11.35 8.31
N SER A 287 18.08 -12.08 7.20
CA SER A 287 17.23 -13.27 7.09
C SER A 287 17.78 -14.27 6.07
N THR A 288 17.06 -15.37 5.85
CA THR A 288 17.35 -16.36 4.81
C THR A 288 17.27 -15.76 3.42
N TYR A 289 17.92 -16.40 2.46
CA TYR A 289 17.89 -16.07 1.04
C TYR A 289 18.13 -17.36 0.26
N PRO A 290 17.81 -17.46 -1.05
CA PRO A 290 18.00 -18.71 -1.76
C PRO A 290 19.44 -19.21 -1.64
N THR A 291 19.58 -20.51 -1.46
CA THR A 291 20.89 -21.17 -1.31
C THR A 291 21.79 -20.90 -2.51
N ALA A 292 21.21 -20.88 -3.71
CA ALA A 292 21.88 -20.50 -4.96
C ALA A 292 22.37 -19.04 -5.00
N MET A 293 21.82 -18.18 -4.14
CA MET A 293 22.12 -16.74 -4.06
C MET A 293 22.88 -16.35 -2.77
N GLY A 294 23.46 -17.33 -2.07
CA GLY A 294 24.28 -17.07 -0.88
C GLY A 294 23.61 -17.37 0.46
N SER A 295 22.43 -18.02 0.48
CA SER A 295 21.72 -18.53 1.67
C SER A 295 21.18 -17.50 2.67
N TYR A 296 21.79 -16.32 2.79
CA TYR A 296 21.35 -15.26 3.71
C TYR A 296 21.55 -13.89 3.08
N ALA A 297 20.76 -12.91 3.51
CA ALA A 297 20.87 -11.54 3.05
C ALA A 297 20.43 -10.53 4.12
N VAL A 298 20.97 -9.31 4.04
CA VAL A 298 20.52 -8.15 4.81
C VAL A 298 19.75 -7.24 3.86
N LEU A 299 18.44 -7.11 4.08
CA LEU A 299 17.54 -6.34 3.23
C LEU A 299 16.86 -5.21 4.01
N SER A 300 16.52 -4.11 3.32
CA SER A 300 15.64 -3.07 3.86
C SER A 300 14.37 -2.93 3.04
N GLY A 301 13.23 -2.83 3.73
CA GLY A 301 11.94 -2.55 3.13
C GLY A 301 10.79 -2.76 4.11
N THR A 302 9.64 -2.13 3.84
CA THR A 302 8.37 -2.48 4.52
C THR A 302 8.02 -3.97 4.32
N SER A 303 8.56 -4.57 3.26
CA SER A 303 8.54 -6.01 3.02
C SER A 303 9.12 -6.89 4.13
N MET A 304 10.07 -6.37 4.93
CA MET A 304 10.68 -7.10 6.04
C MET A 304 9.90 -6.85 7.35
N ALA A 305 9.34 -5.65 7.52
CA ALA A 305 8.48 -5.32 8.67
C ALA A 305 7.17 -6.13 8.68
N THR A 306 6.58 -6.33 7.50
CA THR A 306 5.29 -7.02 7.32
C THR A 306 5.28 -8.46 7.86
N PRO A 307 6.20 -9.37 7.48
CA PRO A 307 6.24 -10.72 8.03
C PRO A 307 6.52 -10.76 9.54
N LEU A 308 7.30 -9.82 10.06
CA LEU A 308 7.52 -9.71 11.50
C LEU A 308 6.22 -9.35 12.23
N ALA A 309 5.43 -8.41 11.70
CA ALA A 309 4.11 -8.09 12.23
C ALA A 309 3.14 -9.29 12.15
N ALA A 310 3.13 -10.03 11.03
CA ALA A 310 2.33 -11.25 10.89
C ALA A 310 2.69 -12.31 11.95
N SER A 311 3.97 -12.47 12.24
CA SER A 311 4.48 -13.36 13.29
C SER A 311 4.01 -12.92 14.67
N ILE A 312 4.07 -11.63 14.97
CA ILE A 312 3.59 -11.07 16.23
C ILE A 312 2.08 -11.31 16.42
N VAL A 313 1.29 -11.18 15.35
CA VAL A 313 -0.14 -11.52 15.38
C VAL A 313 -0.35 -12.99 15.75
N ALA A 314 0.43 -13.92 15.17
CA ALA A 314 0.37 -15.34 15.52
C ALA A 314 0.71 -15.59 17.00
N LEU A 315 1.78 -14.97 17.50
CA LEU A 315 2.19 -15.10 18.90
C LEU A 315 1.13 -14.56 19.87
N ILE A 316 0.53 -13.40 19.57
CA ILE A 316 -0.56 -12.85 20.38
C ILE A 316 -1.77 -13.78 20.34
N GLY A 317 -2.12 -14.32 19.16
CA GLY A 317 -3.18 -15.31 19.00
C GLY A 317 -2.97 -16.54 19.88
N GLN A 318 -1.74 -17.05 19.93
CA GLN A 318 -1.34 -18.17 20.78
C GLN A 318 -1.50 -17.84 22.27
N VAL A 319 -1.08 -16.65 22.71
CA VAL A 319 -1.23 -16.19 24.11
C VAL A 319 -2.72 -16.06 24.49
N LYS A 320 -3.54 -15.50 23.60
CA LYS A 320 -4.97 -15.29 23.84
C LYS A 320 -5.81 -16.56 23.64
N GLY A 321 -5.24 -17.62 23.05
CA GLY A 321 -5.92 -18.87 22.70
C GLY A 321 -6.91 -18.74 21.53
N LYS A 322 -6.92 -17.60 20.84
CA LYS A 322 -7.72 -17.34 19.64
C LYS A 322 -7.11 -16.20 18.81
N LEU A 323 -7.22 -16.29 17.49
CA LEU A 323 -6.91 -15.20 16.56
C LEU A 323 -8.15 -14.33 16.36
N ASP A 324 -8.29 -13.33 17.23
CA ASP A 324 -9.34 -12.31 17.12
C ASP A 324 -8.75 -11.06 16.45
N ARG A 325 -8.96 -10.93 15.14
CA ARG A 325 -8.35 -9.87 14.31
C ARG A 325 -8.49 -8.48 14.93
N GLN A 326 -9.72 -8.07 15.26
CA GLN A 326 -9.98 -6.72 15.75
C GLN A 326 -9.33 -6.48 17.12
N LEU A 327 -9.45 -7.45 18.03
CA LEU A 327 -8.85 -7.34 19.35
C LEU A 327 -7.31 -7.23 19.27
N ILE A 328 -6.69 -8.01 18.38
CA ILE A 328 -5.24 -8.00 18.18
C ILE A 328 -4.78 -6.69 17.54
N GLU A 329 -5.46 -6.22 16.49
CA GLU A 329 -5.17 -4.92 15.86
C GLU A 329 -5.25 -3.78 16.87
N ASN A 330 -6.34 -3.74 17.65
CA ASN A 330 -6.52 -2.71 18.68
C ASN A 330 -5.46 -2.80 19.78
N ALA A 331 -5.12 -4.01 20.23
CA ALA A 331 -4.11 -4.18 21.27
C ALA A 331 -2.72 -3.77 20.77
N LEU A 332 -2.38 -4.11 19.52
CA LEU A 332 -1.12 -3.70 18.89
C LEU A 332 -1.05 -2.19 18.70
N ALA A 333 -2.11 -1.56 18.20
CA ALA A 333 -2.15 -0.12 18.05
C ALA A 333 -2.08 0.59 19.41
N ALA A 334 -2.86 0.13 20.40
CA ALA A 334 -2.90 0.75 21.72
C ALA A 334 -1.57 0.67 22.48
N THR A 335 -0.78 -0.38 22.27
CA THR A 335 0.48 -0.63 22.99
C THR A 335 1.74 -0.28 22.19
N ALA A 336 1.60 0.04 20.91
CA ALA A 336 2.70 0.52 20.09
C ALA A 336 3.32 1.78 20.67
N VAL A 337 4.62 1.94 20.44
CA VAL A 337 5.42 3.07 20.97
C VAL A 337 5.63 4.09 19.86
N PRO A 338 5.05 5.30 19.97
CA PRO A 338 5.35 6.41 19.08
C PRO A 338 6.82 6.81 19.15
N ASN A 339 7.41 7.10 17.99
CA ASN A 339 8.80 7.52 17.88
C ASN A 339 8.93 8.86 17.17
N LEU A 340 10.16 9.38 17.20
CA LEU A 340 10.51 10.64 16.58
C LEU A 340 10.45 10.56 15.05
N LEU A 341 10.17 11.70 14.44
CA LEU A 341 10.25 11.91 13.00
C LEU A 341 11.67 11.58 12.53
N SER A 342 11.77 10.59 11.66
CA SER A 342 13.01 10.23 10.97
C SER A 342 12.74 10.16 9.48
N TYR A 343 13.55 10.88 8.70
CA TYR A 343 13.45 10.84 7.25
C TYR A 343 14.84 11.10 6.62
N ASN A 344 15.29 12.36 6.52
CA ASN A 344 16.66 12.71 6.13
C ASN A 344 17.56 12.97 7.37
N GLY A 345 17.22 12.31 8.48
CA GLY A 345 17.73 12.54 9.82
C GLY A 345 16.62 12.47 10.86
N VAL A 346 17.01 12.39 12.13
CA VAL A 346 16.08 12.31 13.27
C VAL A 346 15.81 13.71 13.81
N TYR A 347 14.54 14.07 13.93
CA TYR A 347 14.07 15.37 14.39
C TYR A 347 13.48 15.28 15.79
N PRO A 348 13.56 16.34 16.62
CA PRO A 348 13.07 16.32 18.01
C PRO A 348 11.55 16.47 18.12
N TYR A 349 10.79 15.88 17.20
CA TYR A 349 9.33 15.87 17.18
C TYR A 349 8.82 14.46 16.92
N LEU A 350 7.62 14.11 17.40
CA LEU A 350 7.01 12.83 17.06
C LEU A 350 6.73 12.76 15.55
N ALA A 351 7.02 11.61 14.95
CA ALA A 351 6.63 11.31 13.57
C ALA A 351 5.11 11.45 13.43
N PRO A 352 4.62 12.04 12.33
CA PRO A 352 3.19 12.14 12.09
C PRO A 352 2.59 10.75 11.88
N ILE A 353 1.32 10.59 12.24
CA ILE A 353 0.60 9.31 12.10
C ILE A 353 0.67 8.75 10.67
N PRO A 354 0.53 9.56 9.60
CA PRO A 354 0.79 9.10 8.24
C PRO A 354 2.11 8.35 8.00
N GLN A 355 3.17 8.59 8.78
CA GLN A 355 4.44 7.90 8.64
C GLN A 355 4.49 6.59 9.44
N GLN A 356 4.08 6.63 10.71
CA GLN A 356 4.36 5.56 11.67
C GLN A 356 3.13 4.79 12.16
N GLY A 357 1.93 5.24 11.81
CA GLY A 357 0.69 4.74 12.42
C GLY A 357 0.72 4.92 13.93
N ALA A 358 0.36 3.88 14.68
CA ALA A 358 0.43 3.88 16.14
C ALA A 358 1.86 3.83 16.71
N GLY A 359 2.88 3.59 15.87
CA GLY A 359 4.28 3.48 16.27
C GLY A 359 4.84 2.05 16.17
N LEU A 360 5.97 1.81 16.86
CA LEU A 360 6.67 0.52 16.85
C LEU A 360 5.94 -0.49 17.74
N VAL A 361 5.52 -1.62 17.17
CA VAL A 361 4.77 -2.66 17.88
C VAL A 361 5.55 -3.29 19.04
N LYS A 362 4.84 -3.63 20.12
CA LYS A 362 5.35 -4.30 21.32
C LYS A 362 4.54 -5.57 21.58
N ALA A 363 5.04 -6.70 21.10
CA ALA A 363 4.36 -7.99 21.08
C ALA A 363 3.93 -8.46 22.47
N TYR A 364 4.84 -8.38 23.46
CA TYR A 364 4.56 -8.80 24.83
C TYR A 364 3.51 -7.90 25.49
N ASP A 365 3.68 -6.58 25.37
CA ASP A 365 2.75 -5.61 25.95
C ASP A 365 1.33 -5.80 25.35
N ALA A 366 1.21 -5.96 24.03
CA ALA A 366 -0.06 -6.26 23.35
C ALA A 366 -0.67 -7.61 23.81
N ALA A 367 0.15 -8.66 23.93
CA ALA A 367 -0.30 -9.99 24.33
C ALA A 367 -0.86 -10.02 25.77
N PHE A 368 -0.28 -9.23 26.68
CA PHE A 368 -0.63 -9.25 28.10
C PHE A 368 -1.42 -8.04 28.60
N ALA A 369 -1.74 -7.08 27.72
CA ALA A 369 -2.55 -5.90 28.02
C ALA A 369 -3.83 -6.26 28.80
N LYS A 370 -4.05 -5.53 29.88
CA LYS A 370 -5.22 -5.58 30.77
C LYS A 370 -6.23 -4.50 30.44
N THR A 371 -5.80 -3.44 29.80
CA THR A 371 -6.69 -2.41 29.25
C THR A 371 -6.98 -2.72 27.78
N LEU A 372 -8.27 -2.82 27.43
CA LEU A 372 -8.70 -3.00 26.05
C LEU A 372 -9.35 -1.71 25.54
N VAL A 373 -8.88 -1.24 24.40
CA VAL A 373 -9.48 -0.12 23.64
C VAL A 373 -10.22 -0.70 22.44
N ASP A 374 -11.40 -0.19 22.13
CA ASP A 374 -12.24 -0.72 21.04
C ASP A 374 -11.97 -0.11 19.65
N THR A 375 -11.14 0.93 19.58
CA THR A 375 -10.69 1.56 18.33
C THR A 375 -9.16 1.50 18.17
N PRO A 376 -8.64 1.17 16.97
CA PRO A 376 -7.20 1.16 16.72
C PRO A 376 -6.65 2.55 16.34
N ASN A 377 -7.50 3.46 15.85
CA ASN A 377 -7.12 4.80 15.43
C ASN A 377 -8.35 5.72 15.33
N ILE A 378 -8.12 7.01 15.08
CA ILE A 378 -9.16 8.03 14.88
C ILE A 378 -8.84 8.87 13.64
N SER A 379 -9.76 8.94 12.68
CA SER A 379 -9.74 9.96 11.63
C SER A 379 -10.79 11.02 11.92
N PHE A 380 -10.35 12.25 12.15
CA PHE A 380 -11.23 13.42 12.29
C PHE A 380 -11.71 13.96 10.94
N ASN A 381 -11.27 13.35 9.84
CA ASN A 381 -11.60 13.72 8.46
C ASN A 381 -11.06 15.11 8.08
N ASP A 382 -11.54 15.65 6.97
CA ASP A 382 -11.23 16.99 6.47
C ASP A 382 -12.18 18.06 7.05
N THR A 383 -12.03 19.31 6.61
CA THR A 383 -12.88 20.42 7.10
C THR A 383 -14.31 20.41 6.55
N GLU A 384 -14.60 19.72 5.44
CA GLU A 384 -15.96 19.60 4.89
C GLU A 384 -16.76 18.55 5.68
N PHE A 385 -16.13 17.43 6.00
CA PHE A 385 -16.72 16.28 6.67
C PHE A 385 -16.18 16.07 8.09
N PHE A 386 -15.80 17.16 8.75
CA PHE A 386 -15.12 17.17 10.04
C PHE A 386 -15.92 16.44 11.13
N LYS A 387 -15.27 15.45 11.76
CA LYS A 387 -15.83 14.70 12.89
C LYS A 387 -15.34 15.32 14.19
N SER A 388 -16.03 16.34 14.68
CA SER A 388 -15.60 17.07 15.88
C SER A 388 -15.62 16.26 17.18
N GLU A 389 -16.40 15.18 17.23
CA GLU A 389 -16.55 14.32 18.41
C GLU A 389 -16.43 12.84 18.02
N VAL A 390 -15.65 12.08 18.78
CA VAL A 390 -15.49 10.63 18.63
C VAL A 390 -15.58 9.97 20.00
N ASN A 391 -16.27 8.85 20.09
CA ASN A 391 -16.39 8.05 21.31
C ASN A 391 -15.48 6.83 21.21
N ILE A 392 -14.72 6.55 22.27
CA ILE A 392 -13.92 5.34 22.42
C ILE A 392 -14.36 4.55 23.65
N GLY A 393 -14.36 3.23 23.55
CA GLY A 393 -14.59 2.32 24.65
C GLY A 393 -13.28 1.87 25.29
N ILE A 394 -13.25 1.91 26.62
CA ILE A 394 -12.14 1.42 27.43
C ILE A 394 -12.71 0.33 28.34
N THR A 395 -12.07 -0.83 28.36
CA THR A 395 -12.44 -1.96 29.21
C THR A 395 -11.28 -2.39 30.08
N ASN A 396 -11.53 -2.57 31.37
CA ASN A 396 -10.59 -3.20 32.30
C ASN A 396 -10.77 -4.72 32.24
N ALA A 397 -9.89 -5.43 31.54
CA ALA A 397 -9.79 -6.89 31.52
C ALA A 397 -8.82 -7.45 32.58
N GLY A 398 -8.33 -6.60 33.49
CA GLY A 398 -7.53 -6.99 34.66
C GLY A 398 -8.38 -7.55 35.80
N SER A 399 -7.71 -7.91 36.90
CA SER A 399 -8.32 -8.44 38.13
C SER A 399 -8.49 -7.41 39.24
N GLU A 400 -7.93 -6.21 39.07
CA GLU A 400 -7.97 -5.11 40.04
C GLU A 400 -8.55 -3.85 39.40
N PRO A 401 -9.09 -2.89 40.19
CA PRO A 401 -9.53 -1.61 39.65
C PRO A 401 -8.37 -0.85 38.99
N ILE A 402 -8.63 -0.28 37.81
CA ILE A 402 -7.66 0.53 37.07
C ILE A 402 -8.22 1.94 36.92
N SER A 403 -7.44 2.94 37.38
CA SER A 403 -7.72 4.33 37.09
C SER A 403 -6.92 4.80 35.88
N TYR A 404 -7.57 5.57 35.04
CA TYR A 404 -7.07 6.07 33.78
C TYR A 404 -7.05 7.60 33.80
N LYS A 405 -5.95 8.18 33.30
CA LYS A 405 -5.85 9.60 32.99
C LYS A 405 -5.62 9.77 31.50
N LEU A 406 -6.56 10.48 30.86
CA LEU A 406 -6.47 10.81 29.44
C LEU A 406 -5.52 12.00 29.25
N GLY A 407 -4.81 11.98 28.12
CA GLY A 407 -3.89 13.03 27.73
C GLY A 407 -3.78 13.13 26.22
N HIS A 408 -2.94 14.07 25.79
CA HIS A 408 -2.73 14.39 24.39
C HIS A 408 -1.24 14.59 24.15
N SER A 409 -0.71 13.92 23.12
CA SER A 409 0.65 14.11 22.64
C SER A 409 0.58 14.39 21.14
N ALA A 410 0.87 15.64 20.77
CA ALA A 410 0.85 16.06 19.38
C ALA A 410 2.08 15.56 18.62
N SER A 411 1.89 15.21 17.34
CA SER A 411 2.97 15.12 16.36
C SER A 411 2.94 16.34 15.43
N VAL A 412 3.95 16.47 14.59
CA VAL A 412 4.02 17.57 13.62
C VAL A 412 2.84 17.54 12.64
N THR A 413 2.48 18.72 12.16
CA THR A 413 1.59 18.89 11.01
C THR A 413 2.45 18.97 9.75
N ALA A 414 2.13 18.16 8.76
CA ALA A 414 2.86 18.12 7.48
C ALA A 414 2.01 18.71 6.35
N PHE A 415 2.62 19.52 5.48
CA PHE A 415 1.97 20.02 4.28
C PHE A 415 2.08 18.99 3.15
N THR A 416 0.99 18.83 2.39
CA THR A 416 0.98 17.87 1.28
C THR A 416 1.53 18.47 0.00
N LEU A 417 1.21 19.73 -0.30
CA LEU A 417 1.57 20.38 -1.58
C LEU A 417 2.61 21.49 -1.38
N TYR A 418 3.49 21.63 -2.39
CA TYR A 418 4.45 22.74 -2.42
C TYR A 418 3.73 24.10 -2.42
N GLU A 419 4.39 25.13 -1.88
CA GLU A 419 3.86 26.49 -1.92
C GLU A 419 3.58 26.93 -3.38
N ASN A 420 2.36 27.40 -3.65
CA ASN A 420 1.89 27.81 -4.98
C ASN A 420 1.94 26.72 -6.06
N SER A 421 1.84 25.44 -5.66
CA SER A 421 1.82 24.29 -6.57
C SER A 421 0.60 23.40 -6.30
N VAL A 422 0.21 22.64 -7.33
CA VAL A 422 -0.76 21.53 -7.20
C VAL A 422 -0.08 20.19 -6.93
N TRP A 423 1.26 20.15 -7.01
CA TRP A 423 2.05 18.92 -6.90
C TRP A 423 2.43 18.63 -5.45
N PRO A 424 2.36 17.35 -5.03
CA PRO A 424 2.80 16.92 -3.71
C PRO A 424 4.28 17.23 -3.44
N GLU A 425 4.58 17.49 -2.18
CA GLU A 425 5.95 17.69 -1.72
C GLU A 425 6.72 16.37 -1.68
N SER A 426 7.71 16.25 -2.57
CA SER A 426 8.72 15.20 -2.52
C SER A 426 10.00 15.70 -1.83
N LEU A 427 10.76 14.77 -1.26
CA LEU A 427 12.13 14.93 -0.76
C LEU A 427 12.35 15.81 0.47
N LEU A 428 11.56 16.85 0.73
CA LEU A 428 11.70 17.76 1.87
C LEU A 428 10.33 18.31 2.30
N MET A 429 9.50 17.44 2.89
CA MET A 429 8.18 17.87 3.39
C MET A 429 8.31 18.99 4.41
N GLU A 430 7.61 20.09 4.15
CA GLU A 430 7.46 21.18 5.09
C GLU A 430 6.55 20.76 6.24
N ILE A 431 7.06 20.93 7.45
CA ILE A 431 6.37 20.59 8.70
C ILE A 431 6.25 21.82 9.59
N THR A 432 5.23 21.83 10.43
CA THR A 432 5.02 22.86 11.45
C THR A 432 4.55 22.25 12.76
N ASP A 433 4.98 22.84 13.87
CA ASP A 433 4.53 22.50 15.22
C ASP A 433 3.22 23.23 15.56
N THR A 434 2.21 23.05 14.70
CA THR A 434 0.87 23.61 14.87
C THR A 434 -0.15 22.47 14.90
N PRO A 435 -0.39 21.87 16.08
CA PRO A 435 -1.26 20.70 16.19
C PRO A 435 -2.73 21.05 16.43
N ALA A 436 -3.60 20.06 16.31
CA ALA A 436 -4.96 20.13 16.85
C ALA A 436 -4.94 20.17 18.39
N SER A 437 -6.04 20.63 19.01
CA SER A 437 -6.27 20.49 20.44
C SER A 437 -7.37 19.46 20.72
N LEU A 438 -7.18 18.67 21.77
CA LEU A 438 -8.14 17.64 22.19
C LEU A 438 -8.66 17.90 23.60
N ARG A 439 -9.93 17.57 23.83
CA ARG A 439 -10.59 17.60 25.13
C ARG A 439 -11.31 16.28 25.38
N PHE A 440 -11.31 15.82 26.64
CA PHE A 440 -11.80 14.50 27.00
C PHE A 440 -12.97 14.58 27.98
N GLU A 441 -14.00 13.76 27.79
CA GLU A 441 -15.14 13.64 28.69
C GLU A 441 -15.41 12.15 29.01
N PRO A 442 -15.10 11.68 30.22
CA PRO A 442 -14.32 12.36 31.28
C PRO A 442 -12.81 12.36 31.00
N GLU A 443 -12.07 13.28 31.64
CA GLU A 443 -10.59 13.32 31.58
C GLU A 443 -9.92 12.23 32.42
N THR A 444 -10.63 11.74 33.44
CA THR A 444 -10.21 10.61 34.28
C THR A 444 -11.38 9.69 34.55
N LEU A 445 -11.10 8.39 34.66
CA LEU A 445 -12.10 7.41 35.03
C LEU A 445 -11.44 6.25 35.78
N THR A 446 -12.20 5.58 36.63
CA THR A 446 -11.80 4.34 37.29
C THR A 446 -12.75 3.23 36.89
N LEU A 447 -12.21 2.11 36.43
CA LEU A 447 -12.99 0.93 36.03
C LEU A 447 -12.68 -0.23 36.95
N GLU A 448 -13.74 -0.80 37.53
CA GLU A 448 -13.69 -2.09 38.22
C GLU A 448 -13.33 -3.22 37.23
N PRO A 449 -12.80 -4.36 37.71
CA PRO A 449 -12.54 -5.52 36.88
C PRO A 449 -13.75 -5.93 36.02
N GLY A 450 -13.52 -6.15 34.73
CA GLY A 450 -14.54 -6.51 33.74
C GLY A 450 -15.48 -5.38 33.33
N SER A 451 -15.34 -4.17 33.89
CA SER A 451 -16.18 -3.02 33.53
C SER A 451 -15.62 -2.26 32.33
N SER A 452 -16.54 -1.63 31.58
CA SER A 452 -16.24 -0.78 30.45
C SER A 452 -16.84 0.61 30.65
N ALA A 453 -16.22 1.63 30.07
CA ALA A 453 -16.81 2.95 29.91
C ALA A 453 -16.45 3.57 28.57
N THR A 454 -17.25 4.54 28.16
CA THR A 454 -17.01 5.35 26.97
C THR A 454 -16.38 6.68 27.37
N VAL A 455 -15.32 7.07 26.66
CA VAL A 455 -14.72 8.41 26.73
C VAL A 455 -15.04 9.13 25.42
N LYS A 456 -15.60 10.33 25.52
CA LYS A 456 -15.76 11.22 24.37
C LYS A 456 -14.50 12.06 24.20
N ILE A 457 -13.99 12.11 22.97
CA ILE A 457 -12.89 12.96 22.53
C ILE A 457 -13.49 14.06 21.66
N VAL A 458 -13.21 15.31 21.99
CA VAL A 458 -13.62 16.49 21.22
C VAL A 458 -12.38 17.14 20.63
N ALA A 459 -12.33 17.30 19.31
CA ALA A 459 -11.20 17.86 18.60
C ALA A 459 -11.49 19.27 18.08
N THR A 460 -10.47 20.14 18.16
CA THR A 460 -10.43 21.43 17.45
C THR A 460 -9.25 21.41 16.47
N PRO A 461 -9.47 21.56 15.15
CA PRO A 461 -8.39 21.59 14.17
C PRO A 461 -7.42 22.76 14.43
N PRO A 462 -6.16 22.66 13.97
CA PRO A 462 -5.21 23.77 14.02
C PRO A 462 -5.69 24.98 13.20
N GLU A 463 -5.38 26.18 13.69
CA GLU A 463 -5.67 27.45 13.02
C GLU A 463 -4.42 28.03 12.33
N GLY A 464 -4.59 28.96 11.39
CA GLY A 464 -3.48 29.68 10.75
C GLY A 464 -2.72 28.90 9.68
N LEU A 465 -3.19 27.71 9.31
CA LEU A 465 -2.60 26.90 8.25
C LEU A 465 -3.19 27.24 6.87
N LEU A 466 -2.37 27.10 5.82
CA LEU A 466 -2.79 27.29 4.45
C LEU A 466 -3.57 26.07 3.94
N ALA A 467 -4.90 26.12 4.01
CA ALA A 467 -5.78 25.02 3.62
C ALA A 467 -5.53 24.48 2.20
N GLN A 468 -5.15 25.35 1.26
CA GLN A 468 -4.81 24.96 -0.12
C GLN A 468 -3.60 24.03 -0.24
N ARG A 469 -2.73 23.97 0.79
CA ARG A 469 -1.59 23.04 0.84
C ARG A 469 -1.93 21.69 1.47
N ILE A 470 -3.21 21.48 1.82
CA ILE A 470 -3.74 20.25 2.43
C ILE A 470 -2.89 19.82 3.64
N PRO A 471 -2.83 20.63 4.71
CA PRO A 471 -2.08 20.28 5.91
C PRO A 471 -2.72 19.10 6.64
N VAL A 472 -1.93 18.07 6.90
CA VAL A 472 -2.31 16.88 7.67
C VAL A 472 -1.78 17.04 9.10
N TYR A 473 -2.70 17.25 10.04
CA TYR A 473 -2.38 17.32 11.46
C TYR A 473 -2.62 15.97 12.13
N SER A 474 -1.83 15.64 13.13
CA SER A 474 -1.92 14.32 13.75
C SER A 474 -1.36 14.29 15.18
N GLY A 475 -1.49 13.15 15.86
CA GLY A 475 -0.95 12.93 17.19
C GLY A 475 -1.57 11.73 17.87
N PHE A 476 -1.51 11.70 19.20
CA PHE A 476 -1.94 10.58 20.01
C PHE A 476 -2.83 11.04 21.16
N VAL A 477 -3.94 10.32 21.37
CA VAL A 477 -4.66 10.32 22.64
C VAL A 477 -3.92 9.37 23.57
N THR A 478 -3.40 9.85 24.70
CA THR A 478 -2.64 9.04 25.65
C THR A 478 -3.52 8.59 26.80
N LEU A 479 -3.28 7.38 27.29
CA LEU A 479 -4.03 6.77 28.38
C LEU A 479 -3.02 6.20 29.39
N ASN A 480 -2.79 6.95 30.46
CA ASN A 480 -1.91 6.53 31.55
C ASN A 480 -2.73 5.80 32.61
N ALA A 481 -2.42 4.52 32.83
CA ALA A 481 -3.16 3.65 33.73
C ALA A 481 -2.40 3.40 35.04
N THR A 482 -3.11 3.29 36.17
CA THR A 482 -2.48 3.08 37.49
C THR A 482 -1.80 1.72 37.66
N ASN A 483 -2.06 0.77 36.77
CA ASN A 483 -1.38 -0.53 36.72
C ASN A 483 -0.01 -0.46 36.01
N GLY A 484 0.40 0.72 35.52
CA GLY A 484 1.67 0.93 34.82
C GLY A 484 1.58 0.84 33.30
N GLU A 485 0.41 0.51 32.73
CA GLU A 485 0.22 0.55 31.28
C GLU A 485 0.16 2.01 30.80
N ASN A 486 0.90 2.30 29.73
CA ASN A 486 0.81 3.55 29.00
C ASN A 486 0.36 3.21 27.58
N LEU A 487 -0.88 3.55 27.25
CA LEU A 487 -1.46 3.26 25.95
C LEU A 487 -1.61 4.55 25.15
N SER A 488 -1.70 4.42 23.83
CA SER A 488 -1.96 5.55 22.95
C SER A 488 -2.90 5.16 21.80
N ILE A 489 -3.73 6.09 21.35
CA ILE A 489 -4.59 5.93 20.18
C ILE A 489 -4.18 6.99 19.17
N PRO A 490 -3.66 6.61 18.00
CA PRO A 490 -3.26 7.57 16.98
C PRO A 490 -4.48 8.26 16.39
N TYR A 491 -4.35 9.55 16.12
CA TYR A 491 -5.37 10.33 15.40
C TYR A 491 -4.75 11.18 14.29
N GLN A 492 -5.54 11.45 13.26
CA GLN A 492 -5.20 12.40 12.21
C GLN A 492 -6.42 13.21 11.75
N GLY A 493 -6.18 14.30 11.04
CA GLY A 493 -7.18 15.02 10.25
C GLY A 493 -6.52 15.98 9.26
N VAL A 494 -7.34 16.57 8.40
CA VAL A 494 -6.86 17.49 7.35
C VAL A 494 -7.46 18.87 7.57
N ALA A 495 -6.62 19.88 7.74
CA ALA A 495 -7.04 21.28 7.84
C ALA A 495 -7.18 21.91 6.44
N GLY A 496 -8.03 21.30 5.62
CA GLY A 496 -8.37 21.67 4.25
C GLY A 496 -9.59 20.87 3.78
N LYS A 497 -10.02 21.05 2.53
CA LYS A 497 -11.09 20.23 1.93
C LYS A 497 -10.48 19.35 0.87
N MET A 498 -10.61 18.03 1.02
CA MET A 498 -10.06 17.10 0.04
C MET A 498 -10.76 17.23 -1.31
N ARG A 499 -12.06 17.58 -1.30
CA ARG A 499 -12.85 17.81 -2.52
C ARG A 499 -12.39 19.01 -3.35
N ASP A 500 -11.71 19.97 -2.73
CA ASP A 500 -11.17 21.17 -3.40
C ASP A 500 -9.76 20.92 -3.98
N THR A 501 -9.18 19.73 -3.78
CA THR A 501 -7.87 19.38 -4.35
C THR A 501 -7.92 19.28 -5.87
N ILE A 502 -6.83 19.68 -6.52
CA ILE A 502 -6.69 19.55 -7.97
C ILE A 502 -6.25 18.14 -8.31
N VAL A 503 -7.20 17.31 -8.74
CA VAL A 503 -6.95 15.92 -9.18
C VAL A 503 -6.54 15.83 -10.65
N LEU A 504 -6.75 16.87 -11.46
CA LEU A 504 -6.40 16.91 -12.89
C LEU A 504 -5.78 18.26 -13.23
N GLU A 505 -4.52 18.25 -13.69
CA GLU A 505 -3.80 19.47 -14.06
C GLU A 505 -4.22 19.93 -15.46
N GLN A 506 -5.09 20.94 -15.52
CA GLN A 506 -5.72 21.37 -16.77
C GLN A 506 -4.75 21.99 -17.78
N GLU A 507 -3.73 22.73 -17.32
CA GLU A 507 -2.83 23.47 -18.21
C GLU A 507 -1.80 22.59 -18.94
N ARG A 508 -1.47 21.43 -18.37
CA ARG A 508 -0.45 20.52 -18.91
C ARG A 508 -1.04 19.24 -19.48
N SER A 509 -2.32 18.96 -19.24
CA SER A 509 -3.03 17.86 -19.88
C SER A 509 -3.52 18.29 -21.26
N HIS A 510 -3.10 17.59 -22.31
CA HIS A 510 -3.40 17.99 -23.68
C HIS A 510 -3.35 16.80 -24.66
N LEU A 511 -3.78 17.04 -25.90
CA LEU A 511 -3.72 16.04 -26.97
C LEU A 511 -2.33 16.05 -27.63
N THR A 512 -1.67 14.90 -27.64
CA THR A 512 -0.40 14.63 -28.31
C THR A 512 -0.54 13.46 -29.31
N GLU A 513 0.58 12.89 -29.75
CA GLU A 513 0.63 11.77 -30.71
C GLU A 513 1.66 10.70 -30.30
N THR A 514 1.38 9.43 -30.62
CA THR A 514 2.13 8.26 -30.13
C THR A 514 3.62 8.19 -30.48
N GLU A 515 4.05 8.97 -31.47
CA GLU A 515 5.44 9.00 -31.96
C GLU A 515 6.17 10.30 -31.61
N ASP A 516 5.57 11.20 -30.83
CA ASP A 516 6.22 12.43 -30.38
C ASP A 516 6.89 12.21 -29.00
N PRO A 517 8.23 12.07 -28.94
CA PRO A 517 8.93 11.86 -27.68
C PRO A 517 8.88 13.08 -26.75
N LEU A 518 8.55 14.27 -27.29
CA LEU A 518 8.42 15.50 -26.51
C LEU A 518 6.99 15.75 -26.04
N MET A 519 6.03 14.92 -26.45
CA MET A 519 4.61 15.06 -26.13
C MET A 519 4.12 16.50 -26.40
N ASN A 520 4.37 17.04 -27.60
CA ASN A 520 3.88 18.38 -27.92
C ASN A 520 2.37 18.35 -28.17
N GLU A 521 1.71 19.47 -27.90
CA GLU A 521 0.30 19.64 -28.22
C GLU A 521 0.07 19.66 -29.74
N VAL A 522 -0.94 18.90 -30.18
CA VAL A 522 -1.31 18.86 -31.59
C VAL A 522 -2.11 20.10 -31.99
N VAL A 523 -1.87 20.58 -33.21
CA VAL A 523 -2.57 21.74 -33.75
C VAL A 523 -4.04 21.40 -34.01
N ASN A 524 -4.95 22.34 -33.71
CA ASN A 524 -6.36 22.23 -34.04
C ASN A 524 -6.58 21.90 -35.54
N GLY A 525 -7.41 20.88 -35.81
CA GLY A 525 -7.71 20.37 -37.14
C GLY A 525 -6.76 19.28 -37.65
N THR A 526 -5.80 18.82 -36.84
CA THR A 526 -4.89 17.70 -37.19
C THR A 526 -5.69 16.48 -37.63
N ILE A 527 -5.22 15.82 -38.69
CA ILE A 527 -5.86 14.64 -39.30
C ILE A 527 -4.99 13.42 -38.99
N PHE A 528 -5.57 12.46 -38.27
CA PHE A 528 -4.95 11.17 -37.99
C PHE A 528 -5.48 10.11 -38.97
N VAL A 529 -4.56 9.37 -39.58
CA VAL A 529 -4.86 8.29 -40.54
C VAL A 529 -4.72 6.96 -39.80
N LEU A 530 -5.83 6.48 -39.25
CA LEU A 530 -5.88 5.31 -38.39
C LEU A 530 -5.91 4.01 -39.22
N PRO A 531 -5.34 2.91 -38.69
CA PRO A 531 -5.52 1.58 -39.25
C PRO A 531 -7.01 1.22 -39.28
N ALA A 532 -7.50 0.78 -40.44
CA ALA A 532 -8.89 0.34 -40.58
C ALA A 532 -9.11 -1.01 -39.88
N PRO A 533 -10.11 -1.13 -38.99
CA PRO A 533 -10.52 -2.41 -38.42
C PRO A 533 -10.94 -3.40 -39.50
N GLU A 534 -10.86 -4.69 -39.19
CA GLU A 534 -11.29 -5.74 -40.12
C GLU A 534 -12.76 -5.54 -40.52
N GLY A 535 -13.05 -5.65 -41.83
CA GLY A 535 -14.39 -5.44 -42.37
C GLY A 535 -14.80 -3.97 -42.56
N MET A 536 -14.04 -2.98 -42.09
CA MET A 536 -14.29 -1.57 -42.39
C MET A 536 -13.79 -1.21 -43.81
N GLU A 537 -14.62 -0.48 -44.57
CA GLU A 537 -14.20 0.14 -45.84
C GLU A 537 -13.20 1.26 -45.58
N ALA A 538 -12.06 1.20 -46.25
CA ALA A 538 -10.99 2.18 -46.09
C ALA A 538 -10.18 2.34 -47.37
N LYS A 539 -9.60 3.53 -47.56
CA LYS A 539 -8.71 3.83 -48.69
C LYS A 539 -7.29 3.33 -48.41
N ASN A 540 -6.44 3.28 -49.43
CA ASN A 540 -5.00 3.09 -49.26
C ASN A 540 -4.39 4.32 -48.56
N SER A 541 -3.45 4.13 -47.63
CA SER A 541 -2.80 5.20 -46.85
C SER A 541 -2.19 6.29 -47.73
N SER A 542 -1.63 5.94 -48.89
CA SER A 542 -1.06 6.86 -49.88
C SER A 542 -2.02 7.94 -50.38
N PHE A 543 -3.33 7.73 -50.25
CA PHE A 543 -4.35 8.74 -50.57
C PHE A 543 -4.25 10.00 -49.70
N TYR A 544 -3.69 9.87 -48.49
CA TYR A 544 -3.68 10.92 -47.47
C TYR A 544 -2.31 11.59 -47.31
N GLU A 545 -1.26 11.06 -47.93
CA GLU A 545 0.12 11.55 -47.80
C GLU A 545 0.32 12.99 -48.32
N ASN A 546 1.39 13.63 -47.84
CA ASN A 546 1.92 14.91 -48.33
C ASN A 546 1.00 16.14 -48.17
N LYS A 547 0.19 16.18 -47.10
CA LYS A 547 -0.62 17.35 -46.73
C LYS A 547 -0.19 17.89 -45.36
N CYS A 548 -0.10 19.21 -45.24
CA CYS A 548 0.07 19.85 -43.94
C CYS A 548 -1.05 19.41 -42.98
N GLN A 549 -0.70 19.14 -41.71
CA GLN A 549 -1.60 18.67 -40.64
C GLN A 549 -2.10 17.22 -40.76
N VAL A 550 -1.72 16.45 -41.79
CA VAL A 550 -1.97 15.00 -41.83
C VAL A 550 -0.80 14.26 -41.19
N ARG A 551 -1.09 13.42 -40.20
CA ARG A 551 -0.08 12.58 -39.55
C ARG A 551 0.18 11.31 -40.36
N PRO A 552 1.41 10.74 -40.27
CA PRO A 552 1.72 9.47 -40.90
C PRO A 552 0.71 8.38 -40.52
N PHE A 553 0.55 7.41 -41.42
CA PHE A 553 -0.30 6.26 -41.16
C PHE A 553 0.14 5.52 -39.89
N GLY A 554 -0.81 5.18 -39.03
CA GLY A 554 -0.53 4.46 -37.78
C GLY A 554 -0.19 5.36 -36.58
N VAL A 555 0.13 6.64 -36.80
CA VAL A 555 0.25 7.62 -35.70
C VAL A 555 -1.15 7.88 -35.13
N LEU A 556 -1.31 7.64 -33.84
CA LEU A 556 -2.60 7.74 -33.16
C LEU A 556 -2.72 9.08 -32.41
N PRO A 557 -3.93 9.66 -32.32
CA PRO A 557 -4.21 10.67 -31.31
C PRO A 557 -4.01 10.06 -29.93
N GLN A 558 -3.29 10.76 -29.06
CA GLN A 558 -2.96 10.28 -27.72
C GLN A 558 -3.25 11.37 -26.70
N MET A 559 -4.12 11.08 -25.73
CA MET A 559 -4.34 12.00 -24.63
C MET A 559 -3.21 11.85 -23.61
N PHE A 560 -2.48 12.94 -23.33
CA PHE A 560 -1.56 13.03 -22.20
C PHE A 560 -2.23 13.79 -21.07
N TYR A 561 -2.40 13.17 -19.90
CA TYR A 561 -3.04 13.81 -18.76
C TYR A 561 -2.27 13.57 -17.45
N LEU A 562 -2.30 14.57 -16.59
CA LEU A 562 -1.54 14.61 -15.35
C LEU A 562 -2.49 14.69 -14.15
N LEU A 563 -2.29 13.79 -13.20
CA LEU A 563 -3.04 13.73 -11.94
C LEU A 563 -2.10 14.09 -10.78
N PRO A 564 -2.15 15.34 -10.24
CA PRO A 564 -1.33 15.71 -9.09
C PRO A 564 -1.74 14.97 -7.81
N MET A 565 -3.02 14.66 -7.69
CA MET A 565 -3.61 13.79 -6.67
C MET A 565 -4.36 12.65 -7.37
N GLY A 566 -4.62 11.54 -6.68
CA GLY A 566 -5.39 10.44 -7.25
C GLY A 566 -6.84 10.84 -7.55
N SER A 567 -7.47 10.17 -8.52
CA SER A 567 -8.89 10.37 -8.85
C SER A 567 -9.68 9.08 -8.72
N PRO A 568 -10.85 9.09 -8.05
CA PRO A 568 -11.71 7.90 -7.96
C PRO A 568 -12.28 7.45 -9.32
N GLU A 569 -12.34 8.34 -10.32
CA GLU A 569 -12.75 8.00 -11.68
C GLU A 569 -12.16 8.96 -12.72
N ILE A 570 -11.53 8.41 -13.76
CA ILE A 570 -11.14 9.14 -14.98
C ILE A 570 -11.98 8.67 -16.16
N ARG A 571 -12.47 9.64 -16.94
CA ARG A 571 -13.20 9.43 -18.19
C ARG A 571 -12.49 10.13 -19.33
N ILE A 572 -12.50 9.52 -20.52
CA ILE A 572 -12.05 10.17 -21.76
C ILE A 572 -13.16 9.99 -22.78
N GLU A 573 -14.06 10.96 -22.82
CA GLU A 573 -15.27 10.93 -23.64
C GLU A 573 -14.98 11.48 -25.03
N VAL A 574 -15.45 10.79 -26.07
CA VAL A 574 -15.28 11.21 -27.46
C VAL A 574 -16.47 12.08 -27.86
N VAL A 575 -16.21 13.36 -28.15
CA VAL A 575 -17.26 14.34 -28.48
C VAL A 575 -17.29 14.56 -29.99
N PRO A 576 -18.37 14.18 -30.70
CA PRO A 576 -18.48 14.39 -32.13
C PRO A 576 -18.76 15.87 -32.45
N LEU A 577 -17.95 16.44 -33.34
CA LEU A 577 -18.14 17.80 -33.86
C LEU A 577 -18.72 17.78 -35.28
N ALA A 578 -18.29 16.82 -36.10
CA ALA A 578 -18.84 16.57 -37.43
C ALA A 578 -18.60 15.11 -37.82
N CYS A 579 -19.66 14.30 -37.76
CA CYS A 579 -19.59 12.86 -38.01
C CYS A 579 -20.88 12.34 -38.67
N ASN A 580 -20.73 11.57 -39.75
CA ASN A 580 -21.84 10.85 -40.37
C ASN A 580 -21.94 9.46 -39.74
N GLY A 581 -23.09 9.14 -39.13
CA GLY A 581 -23.33 7.83 -38.53
C GLY A 581 -22.90 7.71 -37.07
N CYS A 582 -22.52 8.81 -36.41
CA CYS A 582 -22.29 8.79 -34.96
C CYS A 582 -23.61 8.64 -34.20
N ASN A 583 -23.64 7.69 -33.27
CA ASN A 583 -24.74 7.54 -32.33
C ASN A 583 -24.36 8.22 -31.01
N ALA A 584 -24.65 9.51 -30.88
CA ALA A 584 -24.29 10.29 -29.71
C ALA A 584 -25.42 10.32 -28.68
N THR A 585 -25.05 10.25 -27.40
CA THR A 585 -25.94 10.31 -26.25
C THR A 585 -25.49 11.38 -25.27
N GLU A 586 -26.42 11.89 -24.46
CA GLU A 586 -26.10 12.82 -23.37
C GLU A 586 -25.56 12.06 -22.15
N HIS A 587 -24.39 12.48 -21.65
CA HIS A 587 -23.81 11.98 -20.41
C HIS A 587 -23.19 13.14 -19.62
N LEU A 588 -23.68 13.38 -18.39
CA LEU A 588 -23.21 14.46 -17.51
C LEU A 588 -23.11 15.83 -18.24
N GLY A 589 -24.12 16.15 -19.06
CA GLY A 589 -24.19 17.39 -19.84
C GLY A 589 -23.27 17.46 -21.06
N THR A 590 -22.65 16.35 -21.45
CA THR A 590 -21.83 16.22 -22.66
C THR A 590 -22.52 15.31 -23.67
N THR A 591 -22.73 15.79 -24.90
CA THR A 591 -23.10 14.94 -26.03
C THR A 591 -21.87 14.15 -26.50
N THR A 592 -21.83 12.85 -26.26
CA THR A 592 -20.67 11.99 -26.55
C THR A 592 -21.09 10.70 -27.26
N ILE A 593 -20.19 10.10 -28.05
CA ILE A 593 -20.36 8.73 -28.58
C ILE A 593 -19.84 7.65 -27.62
N GLY A 594 -19.42 8.02 -26.41
CA GLY A 594 -18.89 7.11 -25.41
C GLY A 594 -17.43 7.40 -25.04
N ASN A 595 -16.87 6.57 -24.16
CA ASN A 595 -15.46 6.63 -23.80
C ASN A 595 -14.60 5.89 -24.82
N ILE A 596 -13.33 6.29 -24.94
CA ILE A 596 -12.32 5.45 -25.61
C ILE A 596 -12.20 4.10 -24.87
N ALA A 597 -11.73 3.06 -25.57
CA ALA A 597 -11.52 1.74 -24.98
C ALA A 597 -10.63 1.79 -23.72
N GLY A 598 -11.01 1.03 -22.69
CA GLY A 598 -10.32 1.02 -21.40
C GLY A 598 -10.76 2.10 -20.41
N PHE A 599 -11.71 2.96 -20.79
CA PHE A 599 -12.30 3.99 -19.93
C PHE A 599 -13.82 3.81 -19.78
N PRO A 600 -14.43 4.20 -18.64
CA PRO A 600 -13.83 4.89 -17.50
C PRO A 600 -12.87 4.00 -16.70
N GLN A 601 -11.81 4.61 -16.17
CA GLN A 601 -10.92 3.98 -15.19
C GLN A 601 -11.33 4.46 -13.80
N VAL A 602 -11.15 3.61 -12.79
CA VAL A 602 -11.50 3.92 -11.38
C VAL A 602 -10.29 3.74 -10.48
N TYR A 603 -10.22 4.54 -9.42
CA TYR A 603 -9.14 4.52 -8.42
C TYR A 603 -7.75 4.67 -9.06
N VAL A 604 -7.60 5.73 -9.84
CA VAL A 604 -6.38 6.02 -10.59
C VAL A 604 -5.44 6.82 -9.68
N PRO A 605 -4.22 6.30 -9.40
CA PRO A 605 -3.28 7.00 -8.52
C PRO A 605 -2.69 8.26 -9.18
N PRO A 606 -2.06 9.16 -8.40
CA PRO A 606 -1.34 10.31 -8.95
C PRO A 606 -0.19 9.84 -9.87
N TRP A 607 -0.21 10.28 -11.13
CA TRP A 607 0.86 10.05 -12.11
C TRP A 607 0.62 10.87 -13.39
N GLY A 608 1.51 10.73 -14.38
CA GLY A 608 1.28 11.16 -15.76
C GLY A 608 0.93 10.00 -16.67
N TYR A 609 -0.19 10.09 -17.38
CA TYR A 609 -0.74 8.99 -18.16
C TYR A 609 -0.84 9.33 -19.64
N LEU A 610 -0.70 8.29 -20.46
CA LEU A 610 -0.86 8.36 -21.90
C LEU A 610 -2.00 7.41 -22.31
N ALA A 611 -2.95 7.92 -23.08
CA ALA A 611 -4.07 7.15 -23.59
C ALA A 611 -4.16 7.29 -25.12
N PRO A 612 -3.45 6.43 -25.88
CA PRO A 612 -3.56 6.40 -27.34
C PRO A 612 -4.93 5.87 -27.77
N TRP A 613 -5.44 6.36 -28.90
CA TRP A 613 -6.75 5.97 -29.40
C TRP A 613 -6.75 5.64 -30.89
N ASP A 614 -7.09 4.40 -31.21
CA ASP A 614 -7.19 3.87 -32.58
C ASP A 614 -8.61 3.98 -33.18
N GLY A 615 -9.52 4.67 -32.48
CA GLY A 615 -10.93 4.75 -32.84
C GLY A 615 -11.83 3.81 -32.04
N LEU A 616 -11.29 2.83 -31.31
CA LEU A 616 -12.06 1.87 -30.52
C LEU A 616 -12.71 2.54 -29.30
N LEU A 617 -14.00 2.31 -29.13
CA LEU A 617 -14.80 2.78 -28.00
C LEU A 617 -14.95 1.67 -26.95
N ASN A 618 -15.26 2.04 -25.73
CA ASN A 618 -15.39 1.10 -24.61
C ASN A 618 -16.52 0.05 -24.78
N ASP A 619 -17.48 0.29 -25.66
CA ASP A 619 -18.53 -0.69 -26.00
C ASP A 619 -18.09 -1.71 -27.07
N GLY A 620 -16.83 -1.62 -27.53
CA GLY A 620 -16.25 -2.48 -28.56
C GLY A 620 -16.52 -2.04 -30.00
N THR A 621 -17.23 -0.92 -30.21
CA THR A 621 -17.45 -0.34 -31.53
C THR A 621 -16.34 0.64 -31.91
N TYR A 622 -16.22 0.96 -33.20
CA TYR A 622 -15.27 1.98 -33.69
C TYR A 622 -15.99 3.27 -34.03
N ALA A 623 -15.41 4.40 -33.61
CA ALA A 623 -15.89 5.73 -34.01
C ALA A 623 -15.82 5.89 -35.54
N PRO A 624 -16.87 6.40 -36.21
CA PRO A 624 -16.83 6.64 -37.65
C PRO A 624 -15.76 7.67 -38.04
N ALA A 625 -15.37 7.72 -39.32
CA ALA A 625 -14.53 8.81 -39.80
C ALA A 625 -15.24 10.17 -39.61
N GLY A 626 -14.55 11.14 -39.01
CA GLY A 626 -15.20 12.38 -38.58
C GLY A 626 -14.25 13.30 -37.82
N THR A 627 -14.78 14.44 -37.40
CA THR A 627 -14.10 15.41 -36.54
C THR A 627 -14.62 15.29 -35.12
N TYR A 628 -13.68 15.22 -34.17
CA TYR A 628 -13.92 14.96 -32.76
C TYR A 628 -13.07 15.89 -31.89
N LYS A 629 -13.38 15.90 -30.59
CA LYS A 629 -12.46 16.30 -29.52
C LYS A 629 -12.60 15.28 -28.38
N PHE A 630 -11.60 15.19 -27.52
CA PHE A 630 -11.76 14.49 -26.24
C PHE A 630 -12.25 15.47 -25.18
N HIS A 631 -13.11 14.95 -24.31
CA HIS A 631 -13.51 15.57 -23.06
C HIS A 631 -13.05 14.64 -21.93
N VAL A 632 -11.94 15.01 -21.30
CA VAL A 632 -11.34 14.28 -20.19
C VAL A 632 -11.95 14.79 -18.89
N ARG A 633 -12.39 13.88 -18.03
CA ARG A 633 -13.02 14.23 -16.75
C ARG A 633 -12.40 13.42 -15.63
N ALA A 634 -11.96 14.10 -14.58
CA ALA A 634 -11.47 13.48 -13.36
C ALA A 634 -12.40 13.80 -12.20
N LEU A 635 -12.91 12.75 -11.53
CA LEU A 635 -13.76 12.91 -10.37
C LEU A 635 -12.93 13.44 -9.20
N LYS A 636 -13.43 14.46 -8.50
CA LYS A 636 -12.81 14.99 -7.27
C LYS A 636 -12.85 13.92 -6.17
N ILE A 637 -11.91 14.00 -5.24
CA ILE A 637 -11.95 13.18 -4.02
C ILE A 637 -13.26 13.50 -3.26
N PHE A 638 -13.97 12.47 -2.76
CA PHE A 638 -15.34 12.56 -2.23
C PHE A 638 -16.42 13.06 -3.24
N GLY A 639 -16.11 13.04 -4.53
CA GLY A 639 -17.04 13.41 -5.60
C GLY A 639 -18.13 12.36 -5.85
N ASP A 640 -19.30 12.81 -6.30
CA ASP A 640 -20.42 11.98 -6.74
C ASP A 640 -20.36 11.77 -8.27
N ARG A 641 -20.18 10.51 -8.70
CA ARG A 641 -20.11 10.10 -10.12
C ARG A 641 -21.32 10.55 -10.96
N THR A 642 -22.45 10.87 -10.33
CA THR A 642 -23.68 11.30 -11.00
C THR A 642 -23.77 12.81 -11.23
N LYS A 643 -22.84 13.60 -10.68
CA LYS A 643 -22.88 15.07 -10.72
C LYS A 643 -21.72 15.64 -11.53
N ALA A 644 -22.02 16.28 -12.66
CA ALA A 644 -21.01 16.91 -13.50
C ALA A 644 -20.15 17.95 -12.75
N SER A 645 -20.71 18.66 -11.76
CA SER A 645 -20.00 19.66 -10.94
C SER A 645 -18.88 19.08 -10.07
N ASP A 646 -18.89 17.76 -9.86
CA ASP A 646 -17.90 17.06 -9.05
C ASP A 646 -16.70 16.58 -9.86
N TYR A 647 -16.66 16.86 -11.17
CA TYR A 647 -15.53 16.58 -12.03
C TYR A 647 -14.67 17.85 -12.23
N LEU A 648 -13.39 17.63 -12.52
CA LEU A 648 -12.51 18.58 -13.19
C LEU A 648 -12.36 18.12 -14.64
N ASP A 649 -12.47 19.06 -15.58
CA ASP A 649 -12.58 18.74 -17.00
C ASP A 649 -11.43 19.36 -17.81
N VAL A 650 -10.98 18.66 -18.84
CA VAL A 650 -10.07 19.16 -19.89
C VAL A 650 -10.66 18.79 -21.24
N GLU A 651 -10.75 19.77 -22.14
CA GLU A 651 -11.15 19.53 -23.53
C GLU A 651 -9.97 19.72 -24.46
N THR A 652 -9.81 18.82 -25.42
CA THR A 652 -8.73 18.93 -26.41
C THR A 652 -9.11 19.87 -27.56
N PRO A 653 -8.14 20.33 -28.36
CA PRO A 653 -8.41 20.84 -29.70
C PRO A 653 -9.22 19.84 -30.53
N ALA A 654 -9.92 20.34 -31.55
CA ALA A 654 -10.59 19.47 -32.50
C ALA A 654 -9.56 18.74 -33.37
N PHE A 655 -9.79 17.46 -33.65
CA PHE A 655 -8.99 16.66 -34.56
C PHE A 655 -9.90 15.81 -35.44
N ARG A 656 -9.38 15.32 -36.56
CA ARG A 656 -10.12 14.52 -37.51
C ARG A 656 -9.50 13.14 -37.62
N ILE A 657 -10.32 12.10 -37.63
CA ILE A 657 -9.87 10.73 -37.93
C ILE A 657 -10.40 10.29 -39.29
N VAL A 658 -9.55 9.57 -40.01
CA VAL A 658 -9.89 8.83 -41.23
C VAL A 658 -9.26 7.45 -41.15
N TYR A 659 -9.87 6.46 -41.79
CA TYR A 659 -9.34 5.09 -41.80
C TYR A 659 -8.65 4.77 -43.12
N ALA A 660 -7.52 4.10 -43.04
CA ALA A 660 -6.78 3.60 -44.19
C ALA A 660 -6.28 2.17 -43.98
N ARG A 661 -5.92 1.50 -45.09
CA ARG A 661 -5.13 0.27 -45.08
C ARG A 661 -3.71 0.58 -45.51
N GLU A 662 -2.76 -0.18 -44.96
CA GLU A 662 -1.36 -0.10 -45.35
C GLU A 662 -1.23 -0.34 -46.86
N GLY A 663 -0.40 0.51 -47.48
CA GLY A 663 -0.44 0.76 -48.92
C GLY A 663 0.46 -0.10 -49.77
#